data_AF-A0A7S1ZFG5-F1
#
_entry.id   AF-A0A7S1ZFG5-F1
#
_cell.length_a   1.000
_cell.length_b   1.000
_cell.length_c   1.000
_cell.angle_alpha   90.00
_cell.angle_beta   90.00
_cell.angle_gamma   90.00
#
_symmetry.space_group_name_H-M   'P 1'
#
loop_
_entity.id
_entity.type
_entity.pdbx_description
1 polymer ?
#
loop_
_entity_poly.entity_id
_entity_poly.type
_entity_poly.pdbx_seq_one_letter_code
_entity_poly.pdbx_strand_id
1 'polypeptide(L)'
;MWSRFLFTLLCLLQHGSRAEAEVHEMITPECSLYLADSSIKNAGFGVFAGRDFAYGERIGEPGIGIHVTDPSLIFDANEVLPEFGWDPYTTGGVHEANDVLTFLPGVGMLSNFHPTLSNVMSGGLKEDPIFDRSKDVSTGANTAYHNFTFIATKQIEAGSEIFPSIDQGWFSVDSGQDWDGNMYLGSDYEKADAIINDLLQFRKNNPNLSDAQFSDVIYRMKNEIVQKHDRVTKLIPNTLQDITRAADIGSSRAILNEHSINWLMANGKCLDNIRAGVSTIPAAGRGAFASRFIPKGSIVSPAPLVQIMNKDAFKLDMYGPGYERSQQLLLNYCFGHKHSSLLLCPTTAVSLINHSGDNKNAEYKWSDSSANKVNDKHFLMESLEQLHSDPQKLFELNSKLMFDFIATRDIEAGEEIFIDYGVEWENAWKEHTEQWEKPYGADTFIPANVMNSEKWDILLSDDPALLHHSYLCQLEPFSPEEYAENIPEEDYNANPHIEQESWPEEHRVMYADHDFLWWWPCDVVESNPENTIFRTVVYSKIEQDSHDPAVIRRFQNVPRHAIKFVNKRYHSDQHVHNAFRHYIPIDDGIFPLHWRNDYVRAEDIRLGTKNEGIDFYNMDHQQVAYDYEKTVREAKCGVYVATSTIPNAGKGIYMGVTVPGKDFTSISQYPVLPVVDFPAGVAWDARDYVWFGNTYETEYEAGSQGHVDVMVVNHGALANFHPGLVNFHPGKTFFSPLLDLRIDPGAGAFSDYADFSFLSQHEVKAGEEVFISYGESWFSAREGLKHNPFSANYLEANQIIASSFSLSIHQEIKIENKQVEELLQMIKNNAVFDERTKLVLSSVESFSQIEDIIIQNGSAESTTETRSLEWLEENGICVDHLYVKESTIRQAGRGAFARRFIPKGSVIISAPLLCTWGRHMFDMNAPYLPEGINKKHLKLNYQLAHKDSSVFFFPINTAIAINHQSAKSKSGNSPNAEMRWSISDKKSLYYQQRTLEDLKKEHYGTMSMDFVATRDIYPEEEVFIDYGDEWEHAWNEHVKNFVSPCPLSSMSEKDSGETNEDSCLTSKL
;
A
#
# COMPACT_ATOMS: atom_id res chain seq x y z
N MET A 1 62.43 30.69 -66.85
CA MET A 1 61.67 31.77 -66.18
C MET A 1 60.19 31.87 -66.61
N TRP A 2 59.64 30.94 -67.41
CA TRP A 2 58.20 30.88 -67.74
C TRP A 2 57.47 29.62 -67.22
N SER A 3 58.10 28.75 -66.40
CA SER A 3 57.43 27.58 -65.80
C SER A 3 57.12 27.70 -64.29
N ARG A 4 57.55 28.77 -63.61
CA ARG A 4 57.22 29.01 -62.18
C ARG A 4 55.99 29.92 -61.96
N PHE A 5 55.39 30.48 -63.02
CA PHE A 5 54.19 31.31 -62.94
C PHE A 5 52.89 30.53 -63.19
N LEU A 6 52.96 29.31 -63.75
CA LEU A 6 51.78 28.52 -64.12
C LEU A 6 51.25 27.63 -62.97
N PHE A 7 52.06 27.33 -61.95
CA PHE A 7 51.65 26.44 -60.86
C PHE A 7 50.89 27.18 -59.72
N THR A 8 51.08 28.49 -59.59
CA THR A 8 50.41 29.31 -58.56
C THR A 8 49.00 29.74 -58.96
N LEU A 9 48.65 29.70 -60.25
CA LEU A 9 47.32 30.10 -60.74
C LEU A 9 46.27 28.97 -60.72
N LEU A 10 46.70 27.70 -60.60
CA LEU A 10 45.81 26.54 -60.64
C LEU A 10 45.23 26.14 -59.27
N CYS A 11 45.84 26.55 -58.15
CA CYS A 11 45.29 26.28 -56.81
C CYS A 11 44.26 27.32 -56.32
N LEU A 12 44.14 28.48 -56.97
CA LEU A 12 43.25 29.57 -56.55
C LEU A 12 41.90 29.64 -57.28
N LEU A 13 41.59 28.71 -58.19
CA LEU A 13 40.40 28.79 -59.06
C LEU A 13 39.54 27.52 -59.09
N GLN A 14 39.45 26.77 -58.00
CA GLN A 14 38.55 25.61 -57.98
C GLN A 14 37.58 25.47 -56.81
N HIS A 15 37.56 26.35 -55.81
CA HIS A 15 36.52 26.32 -54.76
C HIS A 15 35.93 27.72 -54.53
N GLY A 16 35.28 28.25 -55.57
CA GLY A 16 34.36 29.36 -55.47
C GLY A 16 32.95 28.90 -55.83
N SER A 17 32.18 28.44 -54.84
CA SER A 17 30.72 28.55 -54.82
C SER A 17 30.14 28.18 -53.45
N ARG A 18 30.11 29.14 -52.52
CA ARG A 18 28.92 29.51 -51.73
C ARG A 18 29.33 30.59 -50.75
N ALA A 19 28.85 31.79 -51.03
CA ALA A 19 28.69 32.81 -50.03
C ALA A 19 27.56 32.35 -49.10
N GLU A 20 27.85 32.18 -47.82
CA GLU A 20 26.89 32.22 -46.73
C GLU A 20 27.62 32.88 -45.56
N ALA A 21 26.89 33.74 -44.86
CA ALA A 21 27.37 34.78 -43.98
C ALA A 21 28.27 34.25 -42.84
N GLU A 22 29.42 34.89 -42.64
CA GLU A 22 30.07 34.92 -41.33
C GLU A 22 29.14 35.66 -40.37
N VAL A 23 28.31 34.90 -39.66
CA VAL A 23 27.74 35.33 -38.38
C VAL A 23 28.90 35.30 -37.40
N HIS A 24 29.29 36.47 -36.89
CA HIS A 24 30.07 36.54 -35.67
C HIS A 24 29.28 35.81 -34.57
N GLU A 25 29.65 34.56 -34.27
CA GLU A 25 29.33 33.94 -32.99
C GLU A 25 29.96 34.81 -31.91
N MET A 26 29.15 35.70 -31.33
CA MET A 26 29.43 36.19 -29.99
C MET A 26 29.44 34.98 -29.08
N ILE A 27 30.63 34.59 -28.63
CA ILE A 27 30.83 33.59 -27.58
C ILE A 27 30.03 34.07 -26.36
N THR A 28 28.84 33.53 -26.16
CA THR A 28 28.11 33.66 -24.90
C THR A 28 28.97 32.99 -23.82
N PRO A 29 29.19 33.63 -22.65
CA PRO A 29 29.92 32.98 -21.57
C PRO A 29 29.22 31.65 -21.24
N GLU A 30 29.99 30.56 -21.21
CA GLU A 30 29.48 29.19 -20.99
C GLU A 30 28.64 29.15 -19.69
N CYS A 31 27.42 28.59 -19.77
CA CYS A 31 26.58 28.40 -18.59
C CYS A 31 27.22 27.38 -17.66
N SER A 32 27.28 27.67 -16.36
CA SER A 32 27.82 26.72 -15.39
C SER A 32 26.81 25.63 -15.04
N LEU A 33 25.51 25.91 -15.23
CA LEU A 33 24.42 24.95 -15.02
C LEU A 33 23.42 25.00 -16.18
N TYR A 34 23.00 23.82 -16.62
CA TYR A 34 21.97 23.63 -17.63
C TYR A 34 20.77 22.89 -17.06
N LEU A 35 19.56 23.30 -17.43
CA LEU A 35 18.35 22.51 -17.30
C LEU A 35 18.14 21.74 -18.61
N ALA A 36 17.99 20.43 -18.53
CA ALA A 36 17.66 19.59 -19.69
C ALA A 36 16.86 18.37 -19.24
N ASP A 37 16.42 17.53 -20.18
CA ASP A 37 15.78 16.25 -19.85
C ASP A 37 16.73 15.43 -18.94
N SER A 38 16.22 14.86 -17.85
CA SER A 38 17.05 14.13 -16.89
C SER A 38 17.68 12.88 -17.51
N SER A 39 18.87 12.52 -17.01
CA SER A 39 19.50 11.23 -17.33
C SER A 39 18.72 10.06 -16.73
N ILE A 40 17.91 10.30 -15.70
CA ILE A 40 16.95 9.34 -15.16
C ILE A 40 15.73 9.31 -16.09
N LYS A 41 15.46 8.13 -16.65
CA LYS A 41 14.33 7.94 -17.57
C LYS A 41 13.00 8.29 -16.88
N ASN A 42 12.20 9.13 -17.54
CA ASN A 42 10.89 9.62 -17.09
C ASN A 42 10.91 10.53 -15.86
N ALA A 43 12.06 10.99 -15.37
CA ALA A 43 12.14 11.91 -14.22
C ALA A 43 11.88 13.39 -14.58
N GLY A 44 11.42 13.68 -15.81
CA GLY A 44 11.23 15.05 -16.27
C GLY A 44 12.56 15.75 -16.55
N PHE A 45 12.77 16.93 -15.93
CA PHE A 45 13.99 17.71 -16.11
C PHE A 45 15.02 17.44 -15.01
N GLY A 46 16.30 17.58 -15.35
CA GLY A 46 17.44 17.51 -14.44
C GLY A 46 18.39 18.70 -14.59
N VAL A 47 19.20 18.94 -13.56
CA VAL A 47 20.23 19.97 -13.55
C VAL A 47 21.58 19.36 -13.90
N PHE A 48 22.27 19.90 -14.89
CA PHE A 48 23.55 19.40 -15.38
C PHE A 48 24.67 20.41 -15.20
N ALA A 49 25.86 19.90 -14.86
CA ALA A 49 27.09 20.67 -14.79
C ALA A 49 27.51 21.12 -16.20
N GLY A 50 27.58 22.43 -16.43
CA GLY A 50 28.10 23.01 -17.67
C GLY A 50 29.62 23.15 -17.72
N ARG A 51 30.28 22.92 -16.58
CA ARG A 51 31.74 22.92 -16.40
C ARG A 51 32.12 21.94 -15.30
N ASP A 52 33.40 21.69 -15.15
CA ASP A 52 33.90 20.91 -14.01
C ASP A 52 33.73 21.69 -12.69
N PHE A 53 33.37 20.97 -11.63
CA PHE A 53 33.35 21.47 -10.25
C PHE A 53 34.29 20.63 -9.38
N ALA A 54 35.15 21.29 -8.62
CA ALA A 54 36.07 20.65 -7.69
C ALA A 54 35.35 20.20 -6.40
N TYR A 55 35.93 19.25 -5.67
CA TYR A 55 35.48 18.90 -4.31
C TYR A 55 35.43 20.15 -3.42
N GLY A 56 34.31 20.34 -2.71
CA GLY A 56 34.09 21.50 -1.84
C GLY A 56 33.69 22.78 -2.56
N GLU A 57 33.56 22.76 -3.88
CA GLU A 57 33.14 23.94 -4.66
C GLU A 57 31.62 24.16 -4.57
N ARG A 58 31.20 25.43 -4.53
CA ARG A 58 29.78 25.80 -4.56
C ARG A 58 29.18 25.60 -5.95
N ILE A 59 27.97 25.07 -5.98
CA ILE A 59 27.20 24.80 -7.19
C ILE A 59 26.09 25.85 -7.34
N GLY A 60 26.12 26.56 -8.48
CA GLY A 60 25.13 27.58 -8.81
C GLY A 60 25.24 28.87 -7.99
N GLU A 61 24.33 29.80 -8.29
CA GLU A 61 24.18 31.05 -7.53
C GLU A 61 23.38 30.81 -6.23
N PRO A 62 23.66 31.55 -5.14
CA PRO A 62 22.94 31.37 -3.89
C PRO A 62 21.42 31.66 -4.04
N GLY A 63 20.61 30.70 -3.59
CA GLY A 63 19.14 30.74 -3.67
C GLY A 63 18.46 31.36 -2.45
N ILE A 64 17.13 31.30 -2.46
CA ILE A 64 16.26 31.70 -1.34
C ILE A 64 15.50 30.50 -0.79
N GLY A 65 15.07 30.61 0.46
CA GLY A 65 14.16 29.64 1.07
C GLY A 65 12.86 30.29 1.45
N ILE A 66 11.74 29.67 1.10
CA ILE A 66 10.41 30.15 1.46
C ILE A 66 9.77 29.09 2.35
N HIS A 67 9.61 29.39 3.63
CA HIS A 67 9.03 28.46 4.59
C HIS A 67 7.50 28.47 4.46
N VAL A 68 6.93 27.29 4.29
CA VAL A 68 5.50 27.00 4.37
C VAL A 68 5.24 26.44 5.76
N THR A 69 4.38 27.10 6.53
CA THR A 69 4.17 26.76 7.95
C THR A 69 2.90 25.96 8.14
N ASP A 70 2.93 24.98 9.02
CA ASP A 70 1.86 24.03 9.30
C ASP A 70 1.30 23.35 8.04
N PRO A 71 2.16 22.84 7.14
CA PRO A 71 1.73 22.17 5.92
C PRO A 71 0.80 20.97 6.19
N SER A 72 0.97 20.25 7.30
CA SER A 72 0.08 19.13 7.69
C SER A 72 -1.37 19.54 8.00
N LEU A 73 -1.63 20.81 8.32
CA LEU A 73 -2.98 21.34 8.53
C LEU A 73 -3.67 21.73 7.22
N ILE A 74 -2.91 21.74 6.11
CA ILE A 74 -3.30 22.37 4.86
C ILE A 74 -3.33 21.39 3.69
N PHE A 75 -2.34 20.51 3.60
CA PHE A 75 -2.16 19.58 2.48
C PHE A 75 -2.62 18.18 2.89
N ASP A 76 -3.50 17.57 2.10
CA ASP A 76 -3.72 16.14 2.16
C ASP A 76 -2.46 15.40 1.68
N ALA A 77 -2.22 14.19 2.15
CA ALA A 77 -1.05 13.36 1.77
C ALA A 77 -0.91 13.10 0.26
N ASN A 78 -1.95 13.41 -0.52
CA ASN A 78 -2.04 13.24 -1.98
C ASN A 78 -1.74 14.55 -2.77
N GLU A 79 -1.44 15.67 -2.10
CA GLU A 79 -1.03 16.89 -2.80
C GLU A 79 0.46 16.86 -3.17
N VAL A 80 0.84 17.58 -4.23
CA VAL A 80 2.18 17.55 -4.85
C VAL A 80 3.21 18.36 -4.06
N LEU A 81 2.78 19.35 -3.26
CA LEU A 81 3.70 20.28 -2.61
C LEU A 81 4.71 19.63 -1.66
N PRO A 82 4.34 18.62 -0.84
CA PRO A 82 5.29 17.84 -0.03
C PRO A 82 6.42 17.18 -0.84
N GLU A 83 6.23 16.85 -2.12
CA GLU A 83 7.26 16.20 -2.96
C GLU A 83 8.41 17.16 -3.35
N PHE A 84 8.12 18.45 -3.42
CA PHE A 84 9.09 19.48 -3.82
C PHE A 84 9.65 20.29 -2.64
N GLY A 85 9.07 20.10 -1.46
CA GLY A 85 9.48 20.78 -0.25
C GLY A 85 10.65 20.08 0.42
N TRP A 86 11.55 20.88 0.96
CA TRP A 86 12.72 20.40 1.69
C TRP A 86 12.44 20.37 3.18
N ASP A 87 13.03 19.36 3.80
CA ASP A 87 13.09 19.21 5.24
C ASP A 87 13.61 20.51 5.90
N PRO A 88 12.85 21.10 6.84
CA PRO A 88 13.28 22.29 7.57
C PRO A 88 14.54 22.02 8.40
N TYR A 89 14.81 20.79 8.84
CA TYR A 89 16.01 20.41 9.58
C TYR A 89 17.28 20.42 8.72
N THR A 90 17.14 20.27 7.41
CA THR A 90 18.27 20.38 6.50
C THR A 90 18.53 21.83 6.09
N THR A 91 17.46 22.62 5.98
CA THR A 91 17.48 23.98 5.42
C THR A 91 17.63 25.09 6.45
N GLY A 92 17.26 24.82 7.70
CA GLY A 92 17.30 25.77 8.81
C GLY A 92 15.98 26.47 9.13
N GLY A 93 14.86 25.94 8.64
CA GLY A 93 13.52 26.51 8.82
C GLY A 93 12.78 26.09 10.09
N VAL A 94 13.35 25.21 10.93
CA VAL A 94 12.61 24.52 12.02
C VAL A 94 12.10 25.45 13.13
N HIS A 95 12.61 26.69 13.19
CA HIS A 95 12.23 27.68 14.20
C HIS A 95 11.13 28.60 13.73
N GLU A 96 10.67 28.42 12.49
CA GLU A 96 9.69 29.29 11.88
C GLU A 96 8.27 29.01 12.39
N ALA A 97 7.91 27.72 12.55
CA ALA A 97 6.63 27.23 13.08
C ALA A 97 6.82 25.85 13.73
N ASN A 98 5.74 25.23 14.22
CA ASN A 98 5.81 23.86 14.78
C ASN A 98 6.03 22.81 13.69
N ASP A 99 5.35 22.97 12.56
CA ASP A 99 5.53 22.17 11.37
C ASP A 99 5.91 23.09 10.21
N VAL A 100 6.94 22.73 9.43
CA VAL A 100 7.52 23.59 8.40
C VAL A 100 7.95 22.75 7.21
N LEU A 101 7.67 23.24 6.01
CA LEU A 101 8.20 22.73 4.75
C LEU A 101 8.93 23.86 4.02
N THR A 102 10.16 23.66 3.57
CA THR A 102 10.94 24.72 2.93
C THR A 102 10.93 24.60 1.41
N PHE A 103 10.41 25.61 0.71
CA PHE A 103 10.51 25.71 -0.74
C PHE A 103 11.86 26.34 -1.13
N LEU A 104 12.66 25.66 -1.97
CA LEU A 104 14.01 26.09 -2.36
C LEU A 104 14.17 26.28 -3.89
N PRO A 105 13.62 27.37 -4.47
CA PRO A 105 13.73 27.60 -5.91
C PRO A 105 15.19 27.63 -6.38
N GLY A 106 15.49 26.90 -7.46
CA GLY A 106 16.81 26.71 -8.03
C GLY A 106 17.23 25.24 -7.99
N VAL A 107 18.52 24.99 -7.71
CA VAL A 107 19.09 23.63 -7.69
C VAL A 107 18.33 22.71 -6.72
N GLY A 108 17.79 23.22 -5.61
CA GLY A 108 17.09 22.42 -4.61
C GLY A 108 15.80 21.78 -5.12
N MET A 109 15.06 22.47 -5.98
CA MET A 109 13.81 21.96 -6.53
C MET A 109 13.90 21.38 -7.93
N LEU A 110 15.02 21.62 -8.62
CA LEU A 110 15.25 21.15 -9.99
C LEU A 110 16.09 19.87 -10.07
N SER A 111 16.90 19.59 -9.04
CA SER A 111 17.81 18.44 -9.08
C SER A 111 17.05 17.18 -8.70
N ASN A 112 17.12 16.15 -9.54
CA ASN A 112 16.59 14.85 -9.21
C ASN A 112 17.43 14.19 -8.11
N PHE A 113 16.84 13.23 -7.42
CA PHE A 113 17.55 12.38 -6.48
C PHE A 113 17.98 11.08 -7.14
N HIS A 114 19.16 10.57 -6.78
CA HIS A 114 19.59 9.22 -7.12
C HIS A 114 20.23 8.55 -5.89
N PRO A 115 19.73 7.39 -5.43
CA PRO A 115 20.09 6.81 -4.13
C PRO A 115 21.56 6.42 -3.99
N THR A 116 22.25 6.18 -5.10
CA THR A 116 23.66 5.76 -5.13
C THR A 116 24.59 6.74 -5.85
N LEU A 117 24.07 7.81 -6.45
CA LEU A 117 24.87 8.71 -7.31
C LEU A 117 24.95 10.15 -6.81
N SER A 118 24.48 10.44 -5.59
CA SER A 118 24.59 11.76 -4.98
C SER A 118 26.01 12.34 -5.09
N ASN A 119 26.10 13.60 -5.51
CA ASN A 119 27.34 14.30 -5.83
C ASN A 119 27.39 15.73 -5.29
N VAL A 120 26.30 16.22 -4.72
CA VAL A 120 26.25 17.47 -3.97
C VAL A 120 25.59 17.27 -2.61
N MET A 121 25.97 18.11 -1.66
CA MET A 121 25.27 18.28 -0.39
C MET A 121 24.66 19.68 -0.36
N SER A 122 23.54 19.83 0.33
CA SER A 122 22.94 21.15 0.58
C SER A 122 23.90 22.04 1.38
N GLY A 123 23.52 23.29 1.61
CA GLY A 123 24.07 24.21 2.60
C GLY A 123 22.97 24.61 3.57
N GLY A 124 23.19 25.64 4.37
CA GLY A 124 22.15 26.24 5.23
C GLY A 124 21.59 27.56 4.66
N LEU A 125 20.32 27.85 4.95
CA LEU A 125 19.78 29.21 4.78
C LEU A 125 20.37 30.15 5.84
N LYS A 126 20.54 31.42 5.46
CA LYS A 126 20.90 32.50 6.37
C LYS A 126 19.72 33.46 6.49
N GLU A 127 19.33 33.75 7.72
CA GLU A 127 18.35 34.79 8.02
C GLU A 127 19.00 36.17 7.82
N ASP A 128 18.42 36.94 6.92
CA ASP A 128 18.85 38.29 6.54
C ASP A 128 17.63 39.20 6.25
N PRO A 129 16.82 39.54 7.28
CA PRO A 129 15.72 40.48 7.15
C PRO A 129 16.24 41.87 6.77
N ILE A 130 15.77 42.38 5.64
CA ILE A 130 16.16 43.68 5.09
C ILE A 130 15.30 44.82 5.65
N PHE A 131 14.14 44.50 6.25
CA PHE A 131 13.11 45.47 6.63
C PHE A 131 12.98 45.66 8.14
N ASP A 132 12.69 46.89 8.54
CA ASP A 132 12.33 47.26 9.90
C ASP A 132 10.81 47.10 10.08
N ARG A 133 10.41 46.11 10.89
CA ARG A 133 9.01 45.80 11.23
C ARG A 133 8.19 47.01 11.70
N SER A 134 8.84 48.03 12.25
CA SER A 134 8.17 49.24 12.74
C SER A 134 7.93 50.31 11.68
N LYS A 135 8.57 50.21 10.50
CA LYS A 135 8.59 51.28 9.49
C LYS A 135 8.21 50.83 8.09
N ASP A 136 8.50 49.59 7.73
CA ASP A 136 8.44 49.13 6.35
C ASP A 136 7.14 48.36 6.06
N VAL A 137 6.36 48.87 5.12
CA VAL A 137 5.09 48.27 4.67
C VAL A 137 5.23 46.87 4.05
N SER A 138 6.46 46.52 3.65
CA SER A 138 6.82 45.23 3.04
C SER A 138 7.26 44.17 4.04
N THR A 139 7.30 44.50 5.34
CA THR A 139 7.64 43.51 6.37
C THR A 139 6.69 42.32 6.27
N GLY A 140 7.28 41.12 6.20
CA GLY A 140 6.55 39.86 6.07
C GLY A 140 6.01 39.56 4.67
N ALA A 141 6.15 40.45 3.68
CA ALA A 141 5.74 40.21 2.30
C ALA A 141 6.79 39.40 1.50
N ASN A 142 8.02 39.31 2.02
CA ASN A 142 9.14 38.62 1.40
C ASN A 142 9.78 37.66 2.41
N THR A 143 10.48 36.63 1.93
CA THR A 143 11.22 35.74 2.83
C THR A 143 12.43 36.44 3.42
N ALA A 144 12.74 36.18 4.69
CA ALA A 144 13.98 36.61 5.33
C ALA A 144 15.13 35.62 5.10
N TYR A 145 14.88 34.47 4.46
CA TYR A 145 15.83 33.37 4.35
C TYR A 145 16.48 33.31 2.98
N HIS A 146 17.79 33.48 2.95
CA HIS A 146 18.57 33.66 1.73
C HIS A 146 19.90 32.91 1.78
N ASN A 147 20.65 32.99 0.68
CA ASN A 147 22.01 32.47 0.55
C ASN A 147 22.12 30.95 0.74
N PHE A 148 21.11 30.20 0.28
CA PHE A 148 21.19 28.74 0.22
C PHE A 148 22.14 28.31 -0.92
N THR A 149 23.06 27.40 -0.65
CA THR A 149 24.04 26.93 -1.63
C THR A 149 24.10 25.41 -1.65
N PHE A 150 24.58 24.81 -2.73
CA PHE A 150 25.00 23.40 -2.76
C PHE A 150 26.52 23.32 -2.84
N ILE A 151 27.11 22.29 -2.25
CA ILE A 151 28.55 22.04 -2.28
C ILE A 151 28.83 20.68 -2.93
N ALA A 152 29.79 20.61 -3.84
CA ALA A 152 30.22 19.38 -4.45
C ALA A 152 30.89 18.44 -3.43
N THR A 153 30.37 17.22 -3.27
CA THR A 153 30.94 16.21 -2.36
C THR A 153 31.99 15.33 -3.02
N LYS A 154 32.14 15.46 -4.35
CA LYS A 154 33.17 14.84 -5.18
C LYS A 154 33.41 15.73 -6.40
N GLN A 155 34.46 15.46 -7.16
CA GLN A 155 34.65 16.12 -8.44
C GLN A 155 33.47 15.81 -9.38
N ILE A 156 32.87 16.84 -9.97
CA ILE A 156 31.76 16.72 -10.92
C ILE A 156 32.27 17.16 -12.28
N GLU A 157 32.28 16.26 -13.26
CA GLU A 157 32.71 16.56 -14.63
C GLU A 157 31.60 17.26 -15.41
N ALA A 158 31.98 18.17 -16.32
CA ALA A 158 31.06 18.80 -17.25
C ALA A 158 30.23 17.76 -18.02
N GLY A 159 28.92 17.94 -18.06
CA GLY A 159 27.95 16.98 -18.61
C GLY A 159 27.27 16.09 -17.56
N SER A 160 27.79 16.02 -16.33
CA SER A 160 27.19 15.22 -15.26
C SER A 160 25.91 15.86 -14.72
N GLU A 161 24.89 15.06 -14.43
CA GLU A 161 23.70 15.51 -13.68
C GLU A 161 24.05 15.71 -12.20
N ILE A 162 23.44 16.72 -11.58
CA ILE A 162 23.57 17.06 -10.17
C ILE A 162 22.53 16.25 -9.39
N PHE A 163 22.99 15.46 -8.43
CA PHE A 163 22.17 14.63 -7.54
C PHE A 163 22.45 15.03 -6.08
N PRO A 164 21.49 15.63 -5.36
CA PRO A 164 21.68 15.94 -3.95
C PRO A 164 21.65 14.67 -3.10
N SER A 165 22.38 14.69 -1.99
CA SER A 165 22.29 13.64 -0.97
C SER A 165 21.02 13.86 -0.14
N ILE A 166 20.11 12.88 -0.15
CA ILE A 166 18.88 12.85 0.67
C ILE A 166 18.94 11.62 1.57
N ASP A 167 18.39 11.71 2.78
CA ASP A 167 18.24 10.58 3.69
C ASP A 167 17.32 9.51 3.06
N GLN A 168 17.79 8.26 3.03
CA GLN A 168 17.04 7.13 2.47
C GLN A 168 15.75 6.84 3.26
N GLY A 169 15.65 7.31 4.52
CA GLY A 169 14.44 7.20 5.34
C GLY A 169 13.20 7.86 4.72
N TRP A 170 13.38 8.90 3.89
CA TRP A 170 12.29 9.59 3.18
C TRP A 170 11.49 8.67 2.24
N PHE A 171 12.12 7.62 1.71
CA PHE A 171 11.50 6.67 0.78
C PHE A 171 11.25 5.29 1.39
N SER A 172 11.48 5.17 2.69
CA SER A 172 11.15 3.95 3.43
C SER A 172 9.64 3.82 3.63
N VAL A 173 9.17 2.58 3.71
CA VAL A 173 7.75 2.19 3.83
C VAL A 173 7.06 2.81 5.06
N ASP A 174 7.83 3.31 6.03
CA ASP A 174 7.34 3.97 7.24
C ASP A 174 6.87 5.43 7.01
N SER A 175 7.12 6.02 5.83
CA SER A 175 6.64 7.37 5.47
C SER A 175 5.14 7.44 5.14
N GLY A 176 4.44 6.30 5.08
CA GLY A 176 3.00 6.25 4.79
C GLY A 176 2.61 6.64 3.35
N GLN A 177 3.57 7.03 2.51
CA GLN A 177 3.37 7.29 1.08
C GLN A 177 3.75 6.05 0.28
N ASP A 178 2.77 5.44 -0.35
CA ASP A 178 2.94 4.34 -1.29
C ASP A 178 3.51 4.93 -2.60
N TRP A 179 4.83 5.16 -2.64
CA TRP A 179 5.52 5.61 -3.86
C TRP A 179 5.42 4.48 -4.88
N ASP A 180 4.38 4.56 -5.70
CA ASP A 180 3.88 3.58 -6.64
C ASP A 180 5.00 2.98 -7.51
N GLY A 181 5.63 1.91 -7.02
CA GLY A 181 6.51 0.99 -7.75
C GLY A 181 7.73 1.55 -8.51
N ASN A 182 7.93 2.86 -8.67
CA ASN A 182 8.73 3.41 -9.77
C ASN A 182 10.12 3.93 -9.38
N MET A 183 10.40 4.12 -8.09
CA MET A 183 11.73 4.55 -7.64
C MET A 183 12.55 3.34 -7.14
N TYR A 184 13.73 3.15 -7.73
CA TYR A 184 14.65 2.07 -7.34
C TYR A 184 15.32 2.40 -6.01
N LEU A 185 15.32 1.46 -5.06
CA LEU A 185 16.07 1.57 -3.81
C LEU A 185 17.50 1.05 -3.99
N GLY A 186 18.41 1.39 -3.06
CA GLY A 186 19.76 0.84 -3.05
C GLY A 186 19.77 -0.71 -3.09
N SER A 187 18.87 -1.33 -2.33
CA SER A 187 18.69 -2.78 -2.30
C SER A 187 18.16 -3.38 -3.61
N ASP A 188 17.45 -2.60 -4.44
CA ASP A 188 17.00 -3.05 -5.76
C ASP A 188 18.19 -3.12 -6.75
N TYR A 189 19.10 -2.15 -6.68
CA TYR A 189 20.36 -2.17 -7.44
C TYR A 189 21.26 -3.32 -7.01
N GLU A 190 21.39 -3.58 -5.71
CA GLU A 190 22.16 -4.73 -5.20
C GLU A 190 21.61 -6.08 -5.72
N LYS A 191 20.27 -6.25 -5.71
CA LYS A 191 19.61 -7.44 -6.27
C LYS A 191 19.81 -7.56 -7.78
N ALA A 192 19.68 -6.44 -8.51
CA ALA A 192 19.89 -6.42 -9.96
C ALA A 192 21.35 -6.77 -10.32
N ASP A 193 22.32 -6.20 -9.60
CA ASP A 193 23.74 -6.48 -9.79
C ASP A 193 24.07 -7.95 -9.47
N ALA A 194 23.44 -8.54 -8.44
CA ALA A 194 23.58 -9.97 -8.16
C ALA A 194 23.10 -10.84 -9.34
N ILE A 195 21.91 -10.57 -9.89
CA ILE A 195 21.35 -11.29 -11.04
C ILE A 195 22.21 -11.10 -12.30
N ILE A 196 22.70 -9.88 -12.55
CA ILE A 196 23.60 -9.57 -13.68
C ILE A 196 24.89 -10.38 -13.58
N ASN A 197 25.49 -10.47 -12.40
CA ASN A 197 26.69 -11.25 -12.15
C ASN A 197 26.46 -12.76 -12.33
N ASP A 198 25.32 -13.27 -11.87
CA ASP A 198 24.94 -14.67 -12.05
C ASP A 198 24.72 -15.03 -13.53
N LEU A 199 24.05 -14.17 -14.30
CA LEU A 199 23.86 -14.36 -15.75
C LEU A 199 25.21 -14.43 -16.49
N LEU A 200 26.17 -13.58 -16.12
CA LEU A 200 27.53 -13.63 -16.68
C LEU A 200 28.29 -14.90 -16.25
N GLN A 201 28.10 -15.35 -15.02
CA GLN A 201 28.67 -16.62 -14.55
C GLN A 201 28.07 -17.82 -15.29
N PHE A 202 26.75 -17.84 -15.51
CA PHE A 202 26.07 -18.86 -16.30
C PHE A 202 26.59 -18.90 -17.73
N ARG A 203 26.75 -17.73 -18.38
CA ARG A 203 27.37 -17.61 -19.72
C ARG A 203 28.78 -18.19 -19.76
N LYS A 204 29.59 -17.90 -18.73
CA LYS A 204 30.97 -18.38 -18.61
C LYS A 204 31.04 -19.89 -18.44
N ASN A 205 30.12 -20.48 -17.68
CA ASN A 205 30.02 -21.93 -17.50
C ASN A 205 29.49 -22.64 -18.75
N ASN A 206 28.74 -21.92 -19.60
CA ASN A 206 28.12 -22.43 -20.83
C ASN A 206 28.64 -21.70 -22.08
N PRO A 207 29.94 -21.83 -22.43
CA PRO A 207 30.55 -21.09 -23.54
C PRO A 207 29.99 -21.48 -24.91
N ASN A 208 29.35 -22.65 -25.02
CA ASN A 208 28.79 -23.17 -26.27
C ASN A 208 27.43 -22.56 -26.63
N LEU A 209 26.78 -21.78 -25.75
CA LEU A 209 25.54 -21.08 -26.08
C LEU A 209 25.81 -20.04 -27.18
N SER A 210 24.94 -19.97 -28.19
CA SER A 210 24.95 -18.86 -29.14
C SER A 210 24.42 -17.58 -28.47
N ASP A 211 24.73 -16.42 -29.05
CA ASP A 211 24.25 -15.13 -28.52
C ASP A 211 22.72 -15.02 -28.59
N ALA A 212 22.08 -15.67 -29.57
CA ALA A 212 20.62 -15.77 -29.66
C ALA A 212 20.03 -16.60 -28.50
N GLN A 213 20.65 -17.75 -28.19
CA GLN A 213 20.25 -18.58 -27.04
C GLN A 213 20.44 -17.84 -25.72
N PHE A 214 21.56 -17.14 -25.55
CA PHE A 214 21.79 -16.38 -24.32
C PHE A 214 20.87 -15.16 -24.20
N SER A 215 20.51 -14.51 -25.31
CA SER A 215 19.53 -13.42 -25.32
C SER A 215 18.13 -13.89 -24.92
N ASP A 216 17.72 -15.11 -25.32
CA ASP A 216 16.44 -15.69 -24.87
C ASP A 216 16.46 -16.00 -23.37
N VAL A 217 17.59 -16.49 -22.84
CA VAL A 217 17.77 -16.69 -21.39
C VAL A 217 17.61 -15.36 -20.62
N ILE A 218 18.24 -14.28 -21.11
CA ILE A 218 18.08 -12.93 -20.52
C ILE A 218 16.62 -12.48 -20.58
N TYR A 219 15.98 -12.63 -21.73
CA TYR A 219 14.59 -12.22 -21.94
C TYR A 219 13.65 -12.91 -20.94
N ARG A 220 13.76 -14.24 -20.78
CA ARG A 220 12.88 -14.99 -19.88
C ARG A 220 13.19 -14.75 -18.41
N MET A 221 14.48 -14.65 -18.06
CA MET A 221 14.89 -14.25 -16.70
C MET A 221 14.23 -12.94 -16.30
N LYS A 222 14.32 -11.94 -17.17
CA LYS A 222 13.74 -10.62 -16.94
C LYS A 222 12.21 -10.64 -16.95
N ASN A 223 11.61 -11.09 -18.04
CA ASN A 223 10.19 -10.85 -18.33
C ASN A 223 9.26 -11.95 -17.84
N GLU A 224 9.78 -13.13 -17.47
CA GLU A 224 8.94 -14.27 -17.06
C GLU A 224 9.22 -14.69 -15.61
N ILE A 225 10.48 -14.59 -15.16
CA ILE A 225 10.92 -15.05 -13.83
C ILE A 225 10.96 -13.90 -12.81
N VAL A 226 11.67 -12.81 -13.08
CA VAL A 226 11.87 -11.70 -12.13
C VAL A 226 10.73 -10.67 -12.17
N GLN A 227 9.82 -10.76 -13.15
CA GLN A 227 8.76 -9.79 -13.44
C GLN A 227 7.91 -9.32 -12.24
N LYS A 228 7.73 -10.16 -11.22
CA LYS A 228 6.97 -9.79 -10.00
C LYS A 228 7.71 -8.76 -9.13
N HIS A 229 9.02 -8.62 -9.32
CA HIS A 229 9.84 -7.55 -8.78
C HIS A 229 10.07 -6.49 -9.87
N ASP A 230 9.02 -5.73 -10.18
CA ASP A 230 8.99 -4.75 -11.27
C ASP A 230 10.20 -3.78 -11.22
N ARG A 231 10.59 -3.34 -10.02
CA ARG A 231 11.78 -2.51 -9.80
C ARG A 231 13.07 -3.18 -10.26
N VAL A 232 13.36 -4.38 -9.78
CA VAL A 232 14.59 -5.12 -10.13
C VAL A 232 14.58 -5.50 -11.62
N THR A 233 13.43 -5.87 -12.17
CA THR A 233 13.26 -6.24 -13.58
C THR A 233 13.70 -5.12 -14.53
N LYS A 234 13.29 -3.88 -14.23
CA LYS A 234 13.62 -2.71 -15.06
C LYS A 234 15.13 -2.39 -15.04
N LEU A 235 15.84 -2.78 -13.97
CA LEU A 235 17.29 -2.57 -13.82
C LEU A 235 18.15 -3.59 -14.59
N ILE A 236 17.59 -4.76 -14.93
CA ILE A 236 18.32 -5.79 -15.68
C ILE A 236 18.33 -5.42 -17.17
N PRO A 237 19.51 -5.23 -17.81
CA PRO A 237 19.57 -4.86 -19.22
C PRO A 237 19.13 -6.00 -20.16
N ASN A 238 18.68 -5.64 -21.37
CA ASN A 238 18.12 -6.60 -22.33
C ASN A 238 19.17 -7.26 -23.23
N THR A 239 20.39 -6.73 -23.28
CA THR A 239 21.44 -7.18 -24.21
C THR A 239 22.69 -7.62 -23.45
N LEU A 240 23.43 -8.57 -24.00
CA LEU A 240 24.71 -9.00 -23.43
C LEU A 240 25.70 -7.84 -23.28
N GLN A 241 25.71 -6.91 -24.24
CA GLN A 241 26.57 -5.73 -24.20
C GLN A 241 26.22 -4.84 -23.01
N ASP A 242 24.93 -4.57 -22.80
CA ASP A 242 24.49 -3.72 -21.69
C ASP A 242 24.62 -4.42 -20.33
N ILE A 243 24.42 -5.74 -20.27
CA ILE A 243 24.71 -6.55 -19.07
C ILE A 243 26.19 -6.49 -18.71
N THR A 244 27.07 -6.59 -19.71
CA THR A 244 28.52 -6.46 -19.49
C THR A 244 28.87 -5.06 -18.99
N ARG A 245 28.31 -4.02 -19.63
CA ARG A 245 28.46 -2.63 -19.17
C ARG A 245 27.96 -2.47 -17.73
N ALA A 246 26.77 -2.97 -17.41
CA ALA A 246 26.20 -2.88 -16.06
C ALA A 246 27.05 -3.63 -15.02
N ALA A 247 27.68 -4.75 -15.36
CA ALA A 247 28.63 -5.42 -14.48
C ALA A 247 29.92 -4.61 -14.26
N ASP A 248 30.39 -3.87 -15.27
CA ASP A 248 31.61 -3.08 -15.19
C ASP A 248 31.44 -1.77 -14.40
N ILE A 249 30.30 -1.07 -14.58
CA ILE A 249 30.06 0.27 -13.99
C ILE A 249 28.92 0.32 -12.96
N GLY A 250 28.30 -0.82 -12.65
CA GLY A 250 27.12 -0.96 -11.79
C GLY A 250 25.82 -0.66 -12.52
N SER A 251 24.73 -1.38 -12.19
CA SER A 251 23.41 -1.15 -12.78
C SER A 251 22.90 0.28 -12.56
N SER A 252 23.23 0.90 -11.43
CA SER A 252 22.90 2.30 -11.12
C SER A 252 23.34 3.30 -12.18
N ARG A 253 24.54 3.15 -12.75
CA ARG A 253 25.06 4.08 -13.75
C ARG A 253 24.72 3.63 -15.17
N ALA A 254 24.65 2.32 -15.42
CA ALA A 254 24.44 1.77 -16.75
C ALA A 254 23.05 2.10 -17.35
N ILE A 255 22.06 2.38 -16.52
CA ILE A 255 20.69 2.71 -16.95
C ILE A 255 20.47 4.21 -17.27
N LEU A 256 21.43 5.08 -16.95
CA LEU A 256 21.30 6.52 -17.16
C LEU A 256 21.57 6.91 -18.62
N ASN A 257 20.78 7.87 -19.11
CA ASN A 257 21.02 8.53 -20.39
C ASN A 257 22.01 9.69 -20.18
N GLU A 258 23.31 9.42 -20.15
CA GLU A 258 24.32 10.45 -19.96
C GLU A 258 24.34 11.48 -21.12
N HIS A 259 24.38 12.78 -20.79
CA HIS A 259 24.41 13.86 -21.75
C HIS A 259 25.81 14.46 -21.88
N SER A 260 26.36 14.50 -23.09
CA SER A 260 27.64 15.21 -23.31
C SER A 260 27.46 16.73 -23.19
N ILE A 261 28.54 17.43 -22.82
CA ILE A 261 28.53 18.91 -22.75
C ILE A 261 28.08 19.57 -24.07
N ASN A 262 28.52 19.06 -25.22
CA ASN A 262 28.11 19.58 -26.53
C ASN A 262 26.60 19.42 -26.78
N TRP A 263 26.00 18.35 -26.26
CA TRP A 263 24.56 18.14 -26.36
C TRP A 263 23.80 19.13 -25.47
N LEU A 264 24.29 19.37 -24.25
CA LEU A 264 23.71 20.35 -23.32
C LEU A 264 23.79 21.77 -23.87
N MET A 265 24.89 22.15 -24.50
CA MET A 265 25.01 23.46 -25.17
C MET A 265 23.99 23.65 -26.29
N ALA A 266 23.62 22.57 -26.99
CA ALA A 266 22.68 22.63 -28.12
C ALA A 266 21.20 22.49 -27.71
N ASN A 267 20.90 21.79 -26.60
CA ASN A 267 19.54 21.40 -26.23
C ASN A 267 19.11 21.86 -24.83
N GLY A 268 20.07 22.10 -23.93
CA GLY A 268 19.84 22.55 -22.56
C GLY A 268 19.54 24.05 -22.47
N LYS A 269 18.98 24.46 -21.35
CA LYS A 269 18.67 25.86 -21.03
C LYS A 269 19.53 26.35 -19.87
N CYS A 270 20.15 27.52 -20.03
CA CYS A 270 20.98 28.13 -19.01
C CYS A 270 20.19 28.41 -17.72
N LEU A 271 20.69 27.99 -16.56
CA LEU A 271 20.06 28.23 -15.25
C LEU A 271 20.68 29.38 -14.45
N ASP A 272 21.93 29.75 -14.76
CA ASP A 272 22.76 30.67 -13.97
C ASP A 272 22.89 32.07 -14.60
N ASN A 273 21.86 32.50 -15.32
CA ASN A 273 21.73 33.86 -15.87
C ASN A 273 21.28 34.89 -14.81
N ILE A 274 20.71 34.43 -13.70
CA ILE A 274 20.19 35.25 -12.61
C ILE A 274 21.01 35.00 -11.35
N ARG A 275 21.33 36.07 -10.63
CA ARG A 275 21.83 36.03 -9.25
C ARG A 275 20.97 36.91 -8.35
N ALA A 276 20.88 36.56 -7.08
CA ALA A 276 20.17 37.37 -6.09
C ALA A 276 20.96 38.64 -5.72
N GLY A 277 20.24 39.74 -5.46
CA GLY A 277 20.79 40.99 -4.93
C GLY A 277 19.74 41.78 -4.18
N VAL A 278 20.12 42.88 -3.52
CA VAL A 278 19.15 43.83 -2.93
C VAL A 278 18.50 44.61 -4.06
N SER A 279 17.17 44.63 -4.11
CA SER A 279 16.41 45.28 -5.19
C SER A 279 16.66 46.80 -5.22
N THR A 280 16.66 47.36 -6.42
CA THR A 280 16.70 48.81 -6.63
C THR A 280 15.34 49.47 -6.40
N ILE A 281 14.26 48.69 -6.32
CA ILE A 281 12.93 49.16 -5.93
C ILE A 281 12.88 49.27 -4.39
N PRO A 282 12.61 50.47 -3.83
CA PRO A 282 12.44 50.63 -2.40
C PRO A 282 11.37 49.68 -1.86
N ALA A 283 11.67 49.01 -0.74
CA ALA A 283 10.79 48.06 -0.09
C ALA A 283 10.46 46.77 -0.88
N ALA A 284 11.15 46.46 -1.99
CA ALA A 284 10.96 45.19 -2.72
C ALA A 284 11.86 44.03 -2.21
N GLY A 285 12.85 44.33 -1.37
CA GLY A 285 13.63 43.31 -0.67
C GLY A 285 14.77 42.84 -1.57
N ARG A 286 14.76 41.56 -1.94
CA ARG A 286 15.73 41.01 -2.90
C ARG A 286 15.15 41.00 -4.30
N GLY A 287 16.03 41.16 -5.28
CA GLY A 287 15.71 41.16 -6.71
C GLY A 287 16.61 40.21 -7.50
N ALA A 288 16.16 39.87 -8.71
CA ALA A 288 16.90 39.12 -9.71
C ALA A 288 17.81 40.06 -10.51
N PHE A 289 19.10 39.79 -10.53
CA PHE A 289 20.09 40.55 -11.31
C PHE A 289 20.71 39.66 -12.37
N ALA A 290 20.92 40.21 -13.57
CA ALA A 290 21.61 39.49 -14.62
C ALA A 290 23.06 39.19 -14.19
N SER A 291 23.46 37.91 -14.21
CA SER A 291 24.85 37.50 -13.92
C SER A 291 25.80 37.79 -15.09
N ARG A 292 25.24 37.90 -16.29
CA ARG A 292 25.92 38.14 -17.57
C ARG A 292 25.04 38.97 -18.50
N PHE A 293 25.58 39.36 -19.66
CA PHE A 293 24.80 40.02 -20.71
C PHE A 293 23.75 39.06 -21.29
N ILE A 294 22.50 39.52 -21.41
CA ILE A 294 21.37 38.74 -21.94
C ILE A 294 20.79 39.49 -23.16
N PRO A 295 20.97 38.97 -24.40
CA PRO A 295 20.45 39.61 -25.60
C PRO A 295 18.92 39.66 -25.65
N LYS A 296 18.34 40.67 -26.30
CA LYS A 296 16.91 40.71 -26.62
C LYS A 296 16.43 39.41 -27.27
N GLY A 297 15.32 38.88 -26.78
CA GLY A 297 14.67 37.66 -27.29
C GLY A 297 15.29 36.36 -26.78
N SER A 298 16.39 36.43 -26.02
CA SER A 298 17.00 35.26 -25.38
C SER A 298 16.31 34.91 -24.05
N ILE A 299 16.48 33.66 -23.60
CA ILE A 299 15.92 33.19 -22.34
C ILE A 299 16.71 33.80 -21.19
N VAL A 300 16.02 34.52 -20.32
CA VAL A 300 16.52 34.95 -19.02
C VAL A 300 16.65 33.74 -18.10
N SER A 301 15.56 33.00 -17.88
CA SER A 301 15.59 31.76 -17.11
C SER A 301 14.38 30.89 -17.45
N PRO A 302 14.54 29.55 -17.57
CA PRO A 302 13.41 28.65 -17.58
C PRO A 302 12.81 28.52 -16.17
N ALA A 303 11.51 28.27 -16.11
CA ALA A 303 10.79 28.12 -14.86
C ALA A 303 9.77 26.97 -14.95
N PRO A 304 10.20 25.71 -14.71
CA PRO A 304 9.25 24.64 -14.42
C PRO A 304 8.34 25.05 -13.25
N LEU A 305 7.09 24.62 -13.31
CA LEU A 305 6.03 25.07 -12.42
C LEU A 305 5.49 23.89 -11.61
N VAL A 306 5.41 24.07 -10.30
CA VAL A 306 4.65 23.19 -9.39
C VAL A 306 3.20 23.63 -9.40
N GLN A 307 2.28 22.68 -9.60
CA GLN A 307 0.85 22.92 -9.64
C GLN A 307 0.23 22.76 -8.25
N ILE A 308 -0.55 23.74 -7.81
CA ILE A 308 -1.35 23.65 -6.58
C ILE A 308 -2.81 23.82 -6.98
N MET A 309 -3.58 22.74 -6.90
CA MET A 309 -4.92 22.67 -7.49
C MET A 309 -5.96 23.53 -6.74
N ASN A 310 -5.68 23.82 -5.48
CA ASN A 310 -6.55 24.60 -4.61
C ASN A 310 -5.80 25.73 -3.89
N LYS A 311 -5.92 26.96 -4.40
CA LYS A 311 -5.33 28.16 -3.78
C LYS A 311 -5.85 28.44 -2.37
N ASP A 312 -7.03 27.93 -2.00
CA ASP A 312 -7.56 28.11 -0.64
C ASP A 312 -6.78 27.29 0.39
N ALA A 313 -5.99 26.30 -0.03
CA ALA A 313 -5.02 25.61 0.83
C ALA A 313 -4.08 26.62 1.52
N PHE A 314 -3.72 27.72 0.85
CA PHE A 314 -2.82 28.71 1.45
C PHE A 314 -3.47 29.59 2.54
N LYS A 315 -4.70 29.29 2.99
CA LYS A 315 -5.36 29.97 4.11
C LYS A 315 -5.22 29.11 5.38
N LEU A 316 -4.61 29.67 6.41
CA LEU A 316 -4.50 29.05 7.74
C LEU A 316 -5.72 29.45 8.59
N ASP A 317 -6.54 28.46 8.96
CA ASP A 317 -7.55 28.62 10.00
C ASP A 317 -6.89 28.34 11.37
N MET A 318 -6.37 29.38 12.03
CA MET A 318 -5.84 29.22 13.39
C MET A 318 -6.97 28.82 14.36
N TYR A 319 -6.73 27.79 15.18
CA TYR A 319 -7.70 27.22 16.12
C TYR A 319 -8.30 28.27 17.07
N GLY A 320 -9.49 28.80 16.73
CA GLY A 320 -10.34 29.56 17.65
C GLY A 320 -11.33 30.50 16.94
N PRO A 321 -12.62 30.54 17.36
CA PRO A 321 -13.58 31.50 16.81
C PRO A 321 -13.18 32.94 17.18
N GLY A 322 -12.69 33.70 16.20
CA GLY A 322 -12.37 35.13 16.35
C GLY A 322 -10.98 35.58 15.87
N TYR A 323 -10.11 34.66 15.44
CA TYR A 323 -8.85 35.02 14.80
C TYR A 323 -9.02 35.17 13.28
N GLU A 324 -8.45 36.22 12.69
CA GLU A 324 -8.44 36.43 11.24
C GLU A 324 -7.58 35.38 10.55
N ARG A 325 -8.01 34.94 9.36
CA ARG A 325 -7.29 33.96 8.54
C ARG A 325 -5.96 34.54 8.07
N SER A 326 -4.84 33.94 8.49
CA SER A 326 -3.53 34.25 7.90
C SER A 326 -3.32 33.46 6.59
N GLN A 327 -2.46 33.94 5.71
CA GLN A 327 -2.13 33.26 4.45
C GLN A 327 -0.63 32.93 4.35
N GLN A 328 -0.32 31.83 3.68
CA GLN A 328 1.05 31.37 3.45
C GLN A 328 1.87 32.38 2.64
N LEU A 329 3.14 32.59 3.04
CA LEU A 329 4.06 33.48 2.33
C LEU A 329 4.33 33.03 0.89
N LEU A 330 4.32 31.72 0.64
CA LEU A 330 4.53 31.13 -0.68
C LEU A 330 3.57 31.68 -1.75
N LEU A 331 2.37 32.16 -1.35
CA LEU A 331 1.41 32.78 -2.26
C LEU A 331 2.03 33.91 -3.09
N ASN A 332 2.93 34.72 -2.50
CA ASN A 332 3.55 35.87 -3.15
C ASN A 332 4.50 35.51 -4.30
N TYR A 333 4.89 34.23 -4.39
CA TYR A 333 5.82 33.73 -5.38
C TYR A 333 5.14 32.87 -6.44
N CYS A 334 3.85 32.57 -6.29
CA CYS A 334 3.10 31.71 -7.22
C CYS A 334 2.27 32.54 -8.19
N PHE A 335 2.12 32.03 -9.41
CA PHE A 335 1.26 32.60 -10.43
C PHE A 335 -0.17 32.04 -10.30
N GLY A 336 -1.18 32.85 -10.54
CA GLY A 336 -2.58 32.43 -10.39
C GLY A 336 -3.55 33.22 -11.25
N HIS A 337 -4.80 32.79 -11.29
CA HIS A 337 -5.87 33.47 -12.01
C HIS A 337 -7.13 33.63 -11.16
N LYS A 338 -7.77 34.80 -11.18
CA LYS A 338 -8.92 35.13 -10.33
C LYS A 338 -10.12 34.19 -10.51
N HIS A 339 -10.30 33.63 -11.71
CA HIS A 339 -11.38 32.69 -12.04
C HIS A 339 -10.95 31.20 -11.92
N SER A 340 -9.79 30.92 -11.36
CA SER A 340 -9.28 29.55 -11.14
C SER A 340 -8.87 29.34 -9.68
N SER A 341 -8.93 28.09 -9.23
CA SER A 341 -8.31 27.66 -7.96
C SER A 341 -6.85 27.24 -8.14
N LEU A 342 -6.36 27.08 -9.37
CA LEU A 342 -4.99 26.67 -9.65
C LEU A 342 -3.98 27.78 -9.34
N LEU A 343 -2.91 27.43 -8.63
CA LEU A 343 -1.66 28.20 -8.56
C LEU A 343 -0.53 27.43 -9.25
N LEU A 344 0.41 28.19 -9.80
CA LEU A 344 1.60 27.71 -10.50
C LEU A 344 2.84 28.34 -9.87
N CYS A 345 3.55 27.59 -9.04
CA CYS A 345 4.70 28.08 -8.29
C CYS A 345 5.99 27.73 -9.03
N PRO A 346 6.82 28.70 -9.43
CA PRO A 346 8.05 28.45 -10.16
C PRO A 346 9.12 27.80 -9.27
N THR A 347 9.88 26.87 -9.84
CA THR A 347 10.92 26.12 -9.13
C THR A 347 12.33 26.71 -9.27
N THR A 348 12.48 27.89 -9.88
CA THR A 348 13.78 28.47 -10.23
C THR A 348 13.98 29.86 -9.63
N ALA A 349 15.16 30.45 -9.83
CA ALA A 349 15.49 31.78 -9.32
C ALA A 349 14.59 32.91 -9.87
N VAL A 350 13.64 32.63 -10.79
CA VAL A 350 12.65 33.60 -11.25
C VAL A 350 11.76 34.12 -10.13
N SER A 351 11.65 33.40 -9.00
CA SER A 351 10.97 33.87 -7.78
C SER A 351 11.57 35.16 -7.20
N LEU A 352 12.76 35.57 -7.66
CA LEU A 352 13.41 36.83 -7.30
C LEU A 352 13.07 38.00 -8.25
N ILE A 353 12.44 37.74 -9.40
CA ILE A 353 12.14 38.78 -10.39
C ILE A 353 11.00 39.64 -9.87
N ASN A 354 11.27 40.91 -9.59
CA ASN A 354 10.27 41.82 -9.04
C ASN A 354 9.38 42.46 -10.11
N HIS A 355 8.29 43.05 -9.63
CA HIS A 355 7.36 43.82 -10.46
C HIS A 355 7.89 45.22 -10.79
N SER A 356 7.82 45.61 -12.07
CA SER A 356 7.84 47.02 -12.49
C SER A 356 7.07 47.20 -13.80
N GLY A 357 5.91 47.87 -13.78
CA GLY A 357 5.12 48.14 -14.99
C GLY A 357 5.87 48.98 -16.03
N ASP A 358 6.46 50.10 -15.62
CA ASP A 358 7.13 51.06 -16.52
C ASP A 358 8.54 50.64 -16.97
N ASN A 359 9.25 49.85 -16.15
CA ASN A 359 10.66 49.50 -16.41
C ASN A 359 10.88 48.02 -16.73
N LYS A 360 9.82 47.25 -17.04
CA LYS A 360 9.96 45.84 -17.41
C LYS A 360 10.95 45.64 -18.54
N ASN A 361 11.83 44.67 -18.36
CA ASN A 361 12.85 44.27 -19.33
C ASN A 361 12.78 42.77 -19.65
N ALA A 362 11.90 42.02 -18.97
CA ALA A 362 11.55 40.65 -19.29
C ALA A 362 10.03 40.44 -19.38
N GLU A 363 9.62 39.37 -20.05
CA GLU A 363 8.25 38.85 -20.07
C GLU A 363 8.29 37.32 -19.94
N TYR A 364 7.17 36.68 -19.63
CA TYR A 364 7.08 35.23 -19.56
C TYR A 364 6.08 34.70 -20.60
N LYS A 365 6.34 33.49 -21.10
CA LYS A 365 5.41 32.74 -21.97
C LYS A 365 5.53 31.25 -21.71
N TRP A 366 4.55 30.46 -22.14
CA TRP A 366 4.68 29.00 -22.16
C TRP A 366 5.88 28.56 -23.01
N SER A 367 6.65 27.60 -22.49
CA SER A 367 7.89 27.16 -23.15
C SER A 367 7.67 26.34 -24.43
N ASP A 368 8.58 26.47 -25.39
CA ASP A 368 8.61 25.71 -26.66
C ASP A 368 9.64 24.54 -26.66
N SER A 369 10.12 24.07 -25.50
CA SER A 369 11.19 23.04 -25.36
C SER A 369 10.81 21.65 -25.91
N SER A 370 11.80 20.77 -26.13
CA SER A 370 11.61 19.39 -26.62
C SER A 370 10.73 18.53 -25.71
N ALA A 371 10.81 18.72 -24.39
CA ALA A 371 9.88 18.13 -23.42
C ALA A 371 8.41 18.56 -23.66
N ASN A 372 8.17 19.72 -24.27
CA ASN A 372 6.86 20.16 -24.77
C ASN A 372 6.57 19.75 -26.23
N LYS A 373 7.54 19.14 -26.95
CA LYS A 373 7.42 18.78 -28.38
C LYS A 373 7.12 17.31 -28.64
N VAL A 374 7.31 16.42 -27.67
CA VAL A 374 6.96 15.00 -27.84
C VAL A 374 5.61 14.75 -27.15
N ASN A 375 4.51 15.03 -27.86
CA ASN A 375 3.10 14.70 -27.54
C ASN A 375 2.28 15.55 -26.53
N ASP A 376 2.86 16.49 -25.76
CA ASP A 376 2.20 16.98 -24.52
C ASP A 376 1.55 18.39 -24.53
N LYS A 377 1.27 19.01 -25.70
CA LYS A 377 0.31 20.15 -25.72
C LYS A 377 -1.12 19.73 -25.34
N HIS A 378 -1.39 18.42 -25.24
CA HIS A 378 -2.67 17.88 -24.78
C HIS A 378 -3.06 18.40 -23.40
N PHE A 379 -2.11 18.59 -22.48
CA PHE A 379 -2.40 19.05 -21.12
C PHE A 379 -2.92 20.49 -21.05
N LEU A 380 -2.41 21.38 -21.90
CA LEU A 380 -2.95 22.72 -22.11
C LEU A 380 -4.32 22.68 -22.84
N MET A 381 -4.90 21.50 -23.08
CA MET A 381 -6.24 21.29 -23.63
C MET A 381 -7.14 20.48 -22.68
N GLU A 382 -6.62 19.94 -21.57
CA GLU A 382 -7.38 19.14 -20.58
C GLU A 382 -7.99 20.03 -19.50
N SER A 383 -9.24 19.74 -19.10
CA SER A 383 -9.94 20.51 -18.07
C SER A 383 -9.37 20.25 -16.66
N LEU A 384 -9.48 21.23 -15.75
CA LEU A 384 -9.00 21.08 -14.36
C LEU A 384 -9.59 19.85 -13.64
N GLU A 385 -10.84 19.50 -13.91
CA GLU A 385 -11.51 18.35 -13.29
C GLU A 385 -10.91 17.02 -13.78
N GLN A 386 -10.54 16.91 -15.05
CA GLN A 386 -9.85 15.74 -15.59
C GLN A 386 -8.45 15.59 -14.99
N LEU A 387 -7.75 16.70 -14.83
CA LEU A 387 -6.47 16.73 -14.11
C LEU A 387 -6.68 16.26 -12.66
N HIS A 388 -7.69 16.78 -11.97
CA HIS A 388 -7.98 16.44 -10.57
C HIS A 388 -8.41 14.96 -10.38
N SER A 389 -9.12 14.38 -11.33
CA SER A 389 -9.74 13.04 -11.20
C SER A 389 -8.78 11.85 -11.34
N ASP A 390 -7.55 12.09 -11.81
CA ASP A 390 -6.57 11.06 -12.10
C ASP A 390 -5.22 11.43 -11.46
N PRO A 391 -4.91 10.90 -10.26
CA PRO A 391 -3.66 11.19 -9.55
C PRO A 391 -2.40 10.88 -10.36
N GLN A 392 -2.46 9.86 -11.23
CA GLN A 392 -1.33 9.47 -12.08
C GLN A 392 -1.07 10.52 -13.16
N LYS A 393 -2.13 11.15 -13.71
CA LYS A 393 -1.97 12.28 -14.64
C LYS A 393 -1.43 13.54 -13.97
N LEU A 394 -1.86 13.85 -12.76
CA LEU A 394 -1.26 14.95 -11.98
C LEU A 394 0.23 14.70 -11.75
N PHE A 395 0.59 13.49 -11.36
CA PHE A 395 1.98 13.09 -11.22
C PHE A 395 2.76 13.22 -12.54
N GLU A 396 2.19 12.78 -13.67
CA GLU A 396 2.79 12.94 -14.99
C GLU A 396 2.90 14.41 -15.46
N LEU A 397 2.13 15.34 -14.88
CA LEU A 397 2.16 16.78 -15.20
C LEU A 397 3.22 17.54 -14.41
N ASN A 398 3.61 17.02 -13.25
CA ASN A 398 4.59 17.65 -12.38
C ASN A 398 5.91 17.82 -13.13
N SER A 399 6.50 19.01 -13.05
CA SER A 399 7.69 19.47 -13.78
C SER A 399 7.58 19.61 -15.31
N LYS A 400 6.46 19.22 -15.95
CA LYS A 400 6.29 19.36 -17.42
C LYS A 400 5.78 20.74 -17.85
N LEU A 401 4.96 21.41 -17.02
CA LEU A 401 4.56 22.80 -17.27
C LEU A 401 5.71 23.76 -16.97
N MET A 402 6.05 24.62 -17.93
CA MET A 402 7.20 25.52 -17.80
C MET A 402 6.93 26.87 -18.48
N PHE A 403 7.27 27.94 -17.77
CA PHE A 403 7.44 29.27 -18.37
C PHE A 403 8.87 29.49 -18.83
N ASP A 404 9.02 30.15 -19.97
CA ASP A 404 10.29 30.78 -20.37
C ASP A 404 10.19 32.28 -20.10
N PHE A 405 11.08 32.80 -19.25
CA PHE A 405 11.27 34.23 -19.10
C PHE A 405 12.21 34.72 -20.19
N ILE A 406 11.79 35.73 -20.95
CA ILE A 406 12.46 36.18 -22.17
C ILE A 406 12.76 37.66 -22.05
N ALA A 407 13.97 38.04 -22.43
CA ALA A 407 14.39 39.43 -22.45
C ALA A 407 13.65 40.20 -23.56
N THR A 408 12.95 41.28 -23.22
CA THR A 408 12.21 42.12 -24.19
C THR A 408 13.11 43.15 -24.89
N ARG A 409 14.30 43.37 -24.33
CA ARG A 409 15.42 44.17 -24.84
C ARG A 409 16.73 43.55 -24.35
N ASP A 410 17.87 44.11 -24.77
CA ASP A 410 19.16 43.73 -24.20
C ASP A 410 19.20 44.10 -22.70
N ILE A 411 19.77 43.22 -21.88
CA ILE A 411 19.93 43.39 -20.42
C ILE A 411 21.43 43.27 -20.11
N GLU A 412 21.99 44.30 -19.48
CA GLU A 412 23.41 44.35 -19.15
C GLU A 412 23.75 43.49 -17.92
N ALA A 413 24.99 43.02 -17.83
CA ALA A 413 25.44 42.29 -16.65
C ALA A 413 25.34 43.17 -15.39
N GLY A 414 24.69 42.65 -14.35
CA GLY A 414 24.40 43.38 -13.12
C GLY A 414 23.18 44.29 -13.15
N GLU A 415 22.43 44.35 -14.26
CA GLU A 415 21.14 45.02 -14.33
C GLU A 415 20.05 44.19 -13.63
N GLU A 416 19.12 44.85 -12.93
CA GLU A 416 17.97 44.18 -12.31
C GLU A 416 16.91 43.82 -13.35
N ILE A 417 16.32 42.64 -13.20
CA ILE A 417 15.32 42.08 -14.11
C ILE A 417 13.94 42.32 -13.51
N PHE A 418 13.04 42.84 -14.34
CA PHE A 418 11.67 43.17 -13.97
C PHE A 418 10.67 42.60 -14.96
N ILE A 419 9.53 42.16 -14.42
CA ILE A 419 8.33 41.81 -15.20
C ILE A 419 7.14 42.67 -14.73
N ASP A 420 6.06 42.56 -15.48
CA ASP A 420 4.78 43.19 -15.14
C ASP A 420 3.87 42.15 -14.49
N TYR A 421 3.50 42.35 -13.23
CA TYR A 421 2.55 41.49 -12.50
C TYR A 421 1.10 41.85 -12.86
N GLY A 422 0.88 42.97 -13.55
CA GLY A 422 -0.43 43.41 -14.00
C GLY A 422 -1.19 44.25 -12.98
N VAL A 423 -2.23 44.91 -13.49
CA VAL A 423 -3.03 45.93 -12.78
C VAL A 423 -3.77 45.39 -11.56
N GLU A 424 -4.11 44.09 -11.55
CA GLU A 424 -4.76 43.45 -10.39
C GLU A 424 -3.83 43.48 -9.17
N TRP A 425 -2.57 43.07 -9.35
CA TRP A 425 -1.56 43.11 -8.29
C TRP A 425 -1.24 44.56 -7.87
N GLU A 426 -1.07 45.48 -8.84
CA GLU A 426 -0.79 46.89 -8.54
C GLU A 426 -1.88 47.53 -7.67
N ASN A 427 -3.14 47.24 -7.95
CA ASN A 427 -4.27 47.74 -7.15
C ASN A 427 -4.26 47.13 -5.74
N ALA A 428 -4.01 45.83 -5.62
CA ALA A 428 -3.93 45.15 -4.31
C ALA A 428 -2.77 45.70 -3.47
N TRP A 429 -1.59 45.91 -4.07
CA TRP A 429 -0.45 46.50 -3.39
C TRP A 429 -0.74 47.93 -2.93
N LYS A 430 -1.36 48.75 -3.81
CA LYS A 430 -1.76 50.11 -3.46
C LYS A 430 -2.74 50.12 -2.29
N GLU A 431 -3.76 49.29 -2.34
CA GLU A 431 -4.73 49.15 -1.25
C GLU A 431 -4.06 48.74 0.06
N HIS A 432 -3.17 47.74 0.02
CA HIS A 432 -2.35 47.34 1.16
C HIS A 432 -1.55 48.51 1.72
N THR A 433 -0.85 49.27 0.88
CA THR A 433 -0.06 50.43 1.36
C THR A 433 -0.91 51.54 1.96
N GLU A 434 -2.14 51.74 1.48
CA GLU A 434 -3.08 52.73 2.02
C GLU A 434 -3.69 52.29 3.35
N GLN A 435 -3.85 50.98 3.56
CA GLN A 435 -4.47 50.38 4.75
C GLN A 435 -3.45 49.89 5.79
N TRP A 436 -2.16 49.83 5.44
CA TRP A 436 -1.15 49.26 6.32
C TRP A 436 -0.99 50.08 7.60
N GLU A 437 -1.07 49.38 8.72
CA GLU A 437 -0.79 49.91 10.04
C GLU A 437 0.39 49.18 10.66
N LYS A 438 1.17 49.90 11.45
CA LYS A 438 2.30 49.32 12.14
C LYS A 438 1.84 48.19 13.09
N PRO A 439 2.46 46.99 13.06
CA PRO A 439 2.08 45.88 13.92
C PRO A 439 2.21 46.21 15.42
N TYR A 440 1.32 45.64 16.24
CA TYR A 440 1.38 45.76 17.69
C TYR A 440 2.71 45.19 18.22
N GLY A 441 3.42 45.95 19.07
CA GLY A 441 4.73 45.55 19.62
C GLY A 441 5.92 45.72 18.67
N ALA A 442 5.73 46.28 17.46
CA ALA A 442 6.80 46.44 16.48
C ALA A 442 7.96 47.35 16.95
N ASP A 443 7.72 48.34 17.81
CA ASP A 443 8.81 49.21 18.36
C ASP A 443 9.79 48.47 19.27
N THR A 444 9.33 47.37 19.87
CA THR A 444 10.10 46.61 20.86
C THR A 444 10.67 45.31 20.28
N PHE A 445 10.30 44.97 19.04
CA PHE A 445 10.82 43.81 18.35
C PHE A 445 12.17 44.15 17.71
N ILE A 446 13.18 43.33 17.99
CA ILE A 446 14.53 43.46 17.43
C ILE A 446 14.84 42.13 16.76
N PRO A 447 15.12 42.08 15.45
CA PRO A 447 15.41 40.83 14.77
C PRO A 447 16.60 40.05 15.38
N ALA A 448 16.49 38.73 15.46
CA ALA A 448 17.51 37.87 16.04
C ALA A 448 18.89 38.02 15.38
N ASN A 449 18.95 38.18 14.05
CA ASN A 449 20.19 38.43 13.32
C ASN A 449 20.90 39.72 13.77
N VAL A 450 20.15 40.78 14.10
CA VAL A 450 20.69 42.04 14.63
C VAL A 450 21.30 41.79 16.01
N MET A 451 20.56 41.13 16.93
CA MET A 451 21.06 40.79 18.27
C MET A 451 22.35 39.95 18.22
N ASN A 452 22.44 39.02 17.26
CA ASN A 452 23.63 38.23 17.01
C ASN A 452 24.80 39.06 16.48
N SER A 453 24.56 39.89 15.46
CA SER A 453 25.61 40.70 14.82
C SER A 453 26.20 41.75 15.77
N GLU A 454 25.37 42.33 16.63
CA GLU A 454 25.76 43.33 17.64
C GLU A 454 26.29 42.69 18.94
N LYS A 455 26.29 41.35 19.04
CA LYS A 455 26.76 40.58 20.20
C LYS A 455 26.08 40.99 21.51
N TRP A 456 24.75 41.04 21.50
CA TRP A 456 23.96 41.31 22.70
C TRP A 456 24.25 40.30 23.82
N ASP A 457 24.10 40.75 25.07
CA ASP A 457 24.23 39.91 26.27
C ASP A 457 23.20 38.77 26.23
N ILE A 458 23.63 37.56 26.59
CA ILE A 458 22.74 36.40 26.70
C ILE A 458 22.00 36.51 28.03
N LEU A 459 20.67 36.48 27.95
CA LEU A 459 19.76 36.43 29.09
C LEU A 459 19.36 34.99 29.40
N LEU A 460 18.87 34.74 30.61
CA LEU A 460 18.26 33.44 30.95
C LEU A 460 17.02 33.20 30.08
N SER A 461 16.77 31.95 29.69
CA SER A 461 15.67 31.61 28.78
C SER A 461 14.27 31.99 29.29
N ASP A 462 14.09 32.11 30.60
CA ASP A 462 12.86 32.53 31.27
C ASP A 462 12.74 34.06 31.42
N ASP A 463 13.71 34.83 30.95
CA ASP A 463 13.69 36.29 31.02
C ASP A 463 12.56 36.87 30.14
N PRO A 464 11.67 37.73 30.70
CA PRO A 464 10.60 38.36 29.94
C PRO A 464 11.07 39.18 28.72
N ALA A 465 12.32 39.65 28.69
CA ALA A 465 12.88 40.36 27.54
C ALA A 465 13.07 39.45 26.31
N LEU A 466 13.08 38.13 26.49
CA LEU A 466 13.10 37.14 25.40
C LEU A 466 11.69 36.72 24.95
N LEU A 467 10.68 37.56 25.13
CA LEU A 467 9.30 37.25 24.73
C LEU A 467 9.19 36.74 23.28
N HIS A 468 9.99 37.30 22.37
CA HIS A 468 9.99 36.96 20.95
C HIS A 468 11.16 36.11 20.46
N HIS A 469 12.10 35.77 21.35
CA HIS A 469 13.37 35.13 20.98
C HIS A 469 13.64 33.86 21.77
N SER A 470 14.44 32.98 21.19
CA SER A 470 14.97 31.76 21.81
C SER A 470 16.45 31.63 21.44
N TYR A 471 17.09 30.54 21.89
CA TYR A 471 18.50 30.27 21.63
C TYR A 471 18.72 28.99 20.83
N LEU A 472 19.76 29.04 20.00
CA LEU A 472 20.45 27.85 19.53
C LEU A 472 21.84 27.77 20.14
N CYS A 473 22.21 26.57 20.55
CA CYS A 473 23.51 26.24 21.07
C CYS A 473 24.24 25.31 20.12
N GLN A 474 25.53 25.53 19.99
CA GLN A 474 26.38 24.71 19.15
C GLN A 474 26.69 23.36 19.83
N LEU A 475 26.47 22.26 19.12
CA LEU A 475 26.84 20.89 19.51
C LEU A 475 27.89 20.34 18.56
N GLU A 476 28.76 19.46 19.03
CA GLU A 476 29.66 18.69 18.16
C GLU A 476 28.83 17.93 17.11
N PRO A 477 29.11 18.10 15.79
CA PRO A 477 28.48 17.27 14.78
C PRO A 477 28.88 15.80 15.00
N PHE A 478 27.92 14.88 14.85
CA PHE A 478 28.13 13.42 14.98
C PHE A 478 28.24 12.84 16.39
N SER A 479 27.88 13.58 17.45
CA SER A 479 27.51 12.91 18.70
C SER A 479 26.33 11.99 18.41
N PRO A 480 26.39 10.67 18.71
CA PRO A 480 25.19 9.85 18.69
C PRO A 480 24.12 10.52 19.57
N GLU A 481 22.85 10.47 19.13
CA GLU A 481 21.71 10.80 19.98
C GLU A 481 21.64 9.78 21.12
N GLU A 482 22.46 9.98 22.15
CA GLU A 482 22.32 9.24 23.40
C GLU A 482 21.19 9.90 24.18
N TYR A 483 19.98 9.32 24.06
CA TYR A 483 18.83 9.72 24.86
C TYR A 483 19.18 9.61 26.35
N ALA A 484 18.96 10.70 27.07
CA ALA A 484 19.46 10.95 28.43
C ALA A 484 18.77 10.13 29.53
N GLU A 485 18.34 8.89 29.28
CA GLU A 485 17.79 8.05 30.35
C GLU A 485 18.88 7.58 31.34
N ASN A 486 20.19 7.81 31.07
CA ASN A 486 21.29 7.33 31.92
C ASN A 486 22.46 8.31 32.17
N ILE A 487 22.36 9.61 31.85
CA ILE A 487 23.45 10.55 32.14
C ILE A 487 23.23 11.17 33.54
N PRO A 488 24.10 10.94 34.53
CA PRO A 488 23.97 11.55 35.85
C PRO A 488 23.99 13.08 35.76
N GLU A 489 23.22 13.75 36.61
CA GLU A 489 23.19 15.23 36.76
C GLU A 489 24.57 15.82 37.08
N GLU A 490 25.54 14.97 37.43
CA GLU A 490 26.92 15.30 37.78
C GLU A 490 27.88 15.39 36.57
N ASP A 491 27.49 14.91 35.37
CA ASP A 491 28.37 14.87 34.18
C ASP A 491 28.25 16.13 33.27
N TYR A 492 28.37 17.30 33.89
CA TYR A 492 28.52 18.58 33.19
C TYR A 492 29.93 18.73 32.59
N ASN A 493 30.24 17.99 31.52
CA ASN A 493 31.52 18.15 30.82
C ASN A 493 31.48 19.35 29.86
N ALA A 494 32.64 20.00 29.66
CA ALA A 494 32.79 21.05 28.65
C ALA A 494 32.64 20.45 27.24
N ASN A 495 31.92 21.12 26.35
CA ASN A 495 31.79 20.72 24.95
C ASN A 495 33.18 20.83 24.25
N PRO A 496 33.88 19.71 23.97
CA PRO A 496 35.30 19.73 23.66
C PRO A 496 35.63 20.21 22.23
N HIS A 497 34.63 20.34 21.34
CA HIS A 497 34.83 20.57 19.90
C HIS A 497 33.98 21.72 19.32
N ILE A 498 33.74 22.78 20.11
CA ILE A 498 33.05 24.00 19.63
C ILE A 498 33.87 24.75 18.55
N GLU A 499 35.19 24.64 18.56
CA GLU A 499 36.03 25.35 17.58
C GLU A 499 36.11 24.58 16.25
N GLN A 500 35.60 25.17 15.16
CA GLN A 500 35.64 24.57 13.81
C GLN A 500 37.07 24.27 13.34
N GLU A 501 38.06 25.04 13.81
CA GLU A 501 39.48 24.80 13.49
C GLU A 501 40.00 23.46 14.02
N SER A 502 39.30 22.85 14.97
CA SER A 502 39.65 21.53 15.53
C SER A 502 39.11 20.36 14.71
N TRP A 503 38.27 20.62 13.70
CA TRP A 503 37.62 19.58 12.89
C TRP A 503 38.53 19.02 11.79
N PRO A 504 38.31 17.76 11.35
CA PRO A 504 38.94 17.26 10.13
C PRO A 504 38.66 18.18 8.94
N GLU A 505 39.65 18.35 8.05
CA GLU A 505 39.55 19.28 6.91
C GLU A 505 38.32 19.01 6.03
N GLU A 506 38.02 17.74 5.78
CA GLU A 506 36.85 17.31 5.00
C GLU A 506 35.54 17.80 5.64
N HIS A 507 35.41 17.72 6.97
CA HIS A 507 34.23 18.21 7.68
C HIS A 507 34.18 19.74 7.70
N ARG A 508 35.33 20.39 7.89
CA ARG A 508 35.42 21.86 7.86
C ARG A 508 34.96 22.40 6.51
N VAL A 509 35.35 21.76 5.40
CA VAL A 509 34.95 22.15 4.04
C VAL A 509 33.46 21.82 3.80
N MET A 510 33.01 20.62 4.15
CA MET A 510 31.62 20.18 3.92
C MET A 510 30.60 20.99 4.74
N TYR A 511 30.93 21.40 5.96
CA TYR A 511 30.01 22.10 6.86
C TYR A 511 30.27 23.60 7.00
N ALA A 512 31.22 24.16 6.23
CA ALA A 512 31.55 25.60 6.26
C ALA A 512 30.33 26.50 6.02
N ASP A 513 29.40 26.07 5.17
CA ASP A 513 28.19 26.82 4.83
C ASP A 513 26.91 26.20 5.42
N HIS A 514 27.04 25.24 6.34
CA HIS A 514 25.92 24.47 6.91
C HIS A 514 25.71 24.81 8.39
N ASP A 515 25.46 26.09 8.67
CA ASP A 515 25.22 26.69 10.00
C ASP A 515 24.03 26.12 10.79
N PHE A 516 23.38 25.05 10.33
CA PHE A 516 22.20 24.48 10.99
C PHE A 516 22.41 23.06 11.51
N LEU A 517 23.18 22.21 10.83
CA LEU A 517 23.33 20.79 11.24
C LEU A 517 23.91 20.63 12.66
N TRP A 518 24.68 21.62 13.13
CA TRP A 518 25.40 21.62 14.40
C TRP A 518 24.88 22.67 15.41
N TRP A 519 23.82 23.41 15.08
CA TRP A 519 23.12 24.30 16.01
C TRP A 519 21.80 23.66 16.46
N TRP A 520 21.59 23.60 17.77
CA TRP A 520 20.50 22.86 18.40
C TRP A 520 19.66 23.77 19.30
N PRO A 521 18.34 23.55 19.40
CA PRO A 521 17.50 24.26 20.35
C PRO A 521 18.07 24.13 21.77
N CYS A 522 18.17 25.24 22.50
CA CYS A 522 18.67 25.18 23.86
C CYS A 522 18.07 26.24 24.79
N ASP A 523 18.12 25.94 26.08
CA ASP A 523 17.85 26.90 27.14
C ASP A 523 19.12 27.30 27.88
N VAL A 524 19.25 28.59 28.16
CA VAL A 524 20.30 29.14 29.01
C VAL A 524 19.73 29.26 30.42
N VAL A 525 20.22 28.42 31.33
CA VAL A 525 19.68 28.31 32.70
C VAL A 525 20.51 29.04 33.74
N GLU A 526 21.81 29.24 33.47
CA GLU A 526 22.71 30.03 34.33
C GLU A 526 23.76 30.76 33.49
N SER A 527 24.17 31.95 33.96
CA SER A 527 25.27 32.75 33.40
C SER A 527 26.24 33.15 34.50
N ASN A 528 27.53 33.26 34.16
CA ASN A 528 28.48 33.92 35.04
C ASN A 528 28.23 35.46 35.09
N PRO A 529 28.76 36.19 36.10
CA PRO A 529 28.55 37.63 36.23
C PRO A 529 29.11 38.48 35.07
N GLU A 530 30.03 37.91 34.27
CA GLU A 530 30.69 38.58 33.15
C GLU A 530 30.00 38.34 31.80
N ASN A 531 28.92 37.54 31.74
CA ASN A 531 28.21 37.17 30.51
C ASN A 531 29.11 36.54 29.43
N THR A 532 30.13 35.79 29.88
CA THR A 532 31.11 35.15 28.99
C THR A 532 30.92 33.64 28.89
N ILE A 533 30.31 33.04 29.92
CA ILE A 533 30.23 31.60 30.11
C ILE A 533 28.86 31.20 30.68
N PHE A 534 28.23 30.18 30.10
CA PHE A 534 26.84 29.78 30.37
C PHE A 534 26.69 28.30 30.71
N ARG A 535 25.61 27.97 31.43
CA ARG A 535 25.08 26.61 31.57
C ARG A 535 23.88 26.49 30.64
N THR A 536 23.89 25.49 29.76
CA THR A 536 22.82 25.29 28.78
C THR A 536 22.21 23.89 28.84
N VAL A 537 20.94 23.80 28.49
CA VAL A 537 20.18 22.56 28.29
C VAL A 537 19.87 22.47 26.81
N VAL A 538 20.34 21.45 26.12
CA VAL A 538 20.18 21.26 24.68
C VAL A 538 19.10 20.21 24.43
N TYR A 539 18.15 20.53 23.57
CA TYR A 539 16.98 19.71 23.26
C TYR A 539 17.10 19.05 21.89
N SER A 540 16.30 18.00 21.69
CA SER A 540 16.14 17.33 20.41
C SER A 540 15.58 18.28 19.36
N LYS A 541 16.09 18.13 18.13
CA LYS A 541 15.53 18.77 16.95
C LYS A 541 14.17 18.16 16.62
N ILE A 542 14.04 16.85 16.76
CA ILE A 542 12.80 16.11 16.46
C ILE A 542 11.91 16.14 17.71
N GLU A 543 10.73 16.74 17.59
CA GLU A 543 9.67 16.63 18.60
C GLU A 543 9.05 15.24 18.51
N GLN A 544 9.12 14.48 19.61
CA GLN A 544 8.26 13.31 19.78
C GLN A 544 6.86 13.79 20.19
N ASP A 545 5.82 12.97 20.03
CA ASP A 545 4.40 13.29 20.32
C ASP A 545 4.10 13.96 21.69
N SER A 546 5.07 13.98 22.61
CA SER A 546 5.03 14.76 23.85
C SER A 546 5.33 16.24 23.59
N HIS A 547 4.49 17.14 24.09
CA HIS A 547 4.63 18.62 23.96
C HIS A 547 5.92 19.23 24.55
N ASP A 548 6.82 18.42 25.13
CA ASP A 548 8.12 18.84 25.64
C ASP A 548 9.24 18.15 24.82
N PRO A 549 10.17 18.90 24.21
CA PRO A 549 11.25 18.32 23.43
C PRO A 549 12.23 17.56 24.35
N ALA A 550 12.68 16.39 23.90
CA ALA A 550 13.57 15.53 24.69
C ALA A 550 14.90 16.24 24.96
N VAL A 551 15.38 16.22 26.20
CA VAL A 551 16.71 16.75 26.55
C VAL A 551 17.79 15.80 26.03
N ILE A 552 18.67 16.31 25.16
CA ILE A 552 19.79 15.53 24.63
C ILE A 552 21.01 15.66 25.56
N ARG A 553 21.42 16.89 25.90
CA ARG A 553 22.61 17.13 26.73
C ARG A 553 22.47 18.38 27.60
N ARG A 554 23.26 18.42 28.68
CA ARG A 554 23.44 19.59 29.55
C ARG A 554 24.92 19.97 29.57
N PHE A 555 25.25 21.21 29.28
CA PHE A 555 26.63 21.68 29.23
C PHE A 555 26.93 22.72 30.29
N GLN A 556 28.13 22.66 30.85
CA GLN A 556 28.76 23.76 31.56
C GLN A 556 29.83 24.41 30.69
N ASN A 557 30.11 25.66 31.01
CA ASN A 557 31.16 26.43 30.40
C ASN A 557 30.97 26.74 28.90
N VAL A 558 29.72 26.88 28.44
CA VAL A 558 29.43 27.23 27.04
C VAL A 558 29.82 28.69 26.81
N PRO A 559 30.69 29.00 25.82
CA PRO A 559 31.07 30.37 25.55
C PRO A 559 30.01 31.13 24.75
N ARG A 560 30.00 32.47 24.84
CA ARG A 560 29.05 33.34 24.11
C ARG A 560 28.96 33.08 22.60
N HIS A 561 30.06 32.75 21.93
CA HIS A 561 30.07 32.52 20.48
C HIS A 561 29.39 31.21 20.07
N ALA A 562 29.17 30.29 21.01
CA ALA A 562 28.48 29.03 20.81
C ALA A 562 26.96 29.12 21.08
N ILE A 563 26.45 30.34 21.31
CA ILE A 563 25.03 30.62 21.56
C ILE A 563 24.60 31.73 20.61
N LYS A 564 23.51 31.51 19.87
CA LYS A 564 22.91 32.52 18.97
C LYS A 564 21.42 32.69 19.26
N PHE A 565 20.94 33.93 19.15
CA PHE A 565 19.53 34.26 19.17
C PHE A 565 18.84 33.73 17.90
N VAL A 566 17.61 33.26 18.04
CA VAL A 566 16.67 32.98 16.95
C VAL A 566 15.30 33.51 17.33
N ASN A 567 14.44 33.78 16.35
CA ASN A 567 13.04 34.09 16.64
C ASN A 567 12.38 32.85 17.26
N LYS A 568 11.48 33.08 18.23
CA LYS A 568 10.54 32.03 18.65
C LYS A 568 9.62 31.69 17.48
N ARG A 569 9.14 30.44 17.45
CA ARG A 569 8.14 29.98 16.47
C ARG A 569 6.98 30.96 16.39
N TYR A 570 6.48 31.23 15.18
CA TYR A 570 5.40 32.19 14.90
C TYR A 570 5.69 33.66 15.22
N HIS A 571 6.94 34.05 15.53
CA HIS A 571 7.29 35.45 15.85
C HIS A 571 8.15 36.16 14.80
N SER A 572 8.56 35.48 13.73
CA SER A 572 9.28 36.10 12.61
C SER A 572 8.39 37.11 11.85
N ASP A 573 9.00 37.87 10.93
CA ASP A 573 8.27 38.87 10.14
C ASP A 573 7.19 38.26 9.24
N GLN A 574 7.29 36.98 8.84
CA GLN A 574 6.26 36.40 7.98
C GLN A 574 4.91 36.23 8.70
N HIS A 575 4.91 36.19 10.03
CA HIS A 575 3.70 36.01 10.86
C HIS A 575 3.00 37.32 11.20
N VAL A 576 3.45 38.43 10.64
CA VAL A 576 2.78 39.72 10.78
C VAL A 576 1.38 39.65 10.18
N HIS A 577 0.35 39.81 11.03
CA HIS A 577 -1.07 39.61 10.68
C HIS A 577 -1.56 40.40 9.46
N ASN A 578 -1.02 41.58 9.23
CA ASN A 578 -1.38 42.45 8.11
C ASN A 578 -0.29 42.52 7.03
N ALA A 579 0.55 41.48 6.90
CA ALA A 579 1.53 41.40 5.82
C ALA A 579 0.86 41.17 4.46
N PHE A 580 1.45 41.71 3.40
CA PHE A 580 0.90 41.60 2.05
C PHE A 580 0.92 40.14 1.54
N ARG A 581 -0.20 39.68 1.00
CA ARG A 581 -0.40 38.33 0.46
C ARG A 581 -1.20 38.39 -0.84
N HIS A 582 -0.56 38.10 -1.97
CA HIS A 582 -1.22 38.09 -3.28
C HIS A 582 -0.43 37.24 -4.29
N TYR A 583 -1.11 36.38 -5.05
CA TYR A 583 -0.47 35.66 -6.16
C TYR A 583 -0.09 36.61 -7.29
N ILE A 584 0.79 36.20 -8.20
CA ILE A 584 1.12 36.95 -9.41
C ILE A 584 0.05 36.64 -10.48
N PRO A 585 -0.78 37.59 -10.92
CA PRO A 585 -1.83 37.34 -11.90
C PRO A 585 -1.27 36.90 -13.27
N ILE A 586 -1.88 35.86 -13.84
CA ILE A 586 -1.68 35.45 -15.24
C ILE A 586 -2.74 36.12 -16.10
N ASP A 587 -2.34 36.73 -17.22
CA ASP A 587 -3.28 37.34 -18.18
C ASP A 587 -4.12 36.28 -18.93
N ASP A 588 -5.38 36.63 -19.27
CA ASP A 588 -6.29 35.77 -20.04
C ASP A 588 -5.71 35.34 -21.41
N GLY A 589 -4.77 36.10 -21.98
CA GLY A 589 -4.06 35.75 -23.22
C GLY A 589 -3.06 34.60 -23.08
N ILE A 590 -2.66 34.27 -21.85
CA ILE A 590 -1.72 33.18 -21.51
C ILE A 590 -2.45 32.04 -20.80
N PHE A 591 -3.44 32.35 -19.94
CA PHE A 591 -4.15 31.36 -19.12
C PHE A 591 -5.16 30.52 -19.93
N PRO A 592 -5.07 29.18 -19.93
CA PRO A 592 -6.05 28.35 -20.63
C PRO A 592 -7.49 28.53 -20.09
N LEU A 593 -8.44 28.89 -20.96
CA LEU A 593 -9.80 29.21 -20.54
C LEU A 593 -10.57 28.05 -19.88
N HIS A 594 -10.25 26.80 -20.25
CA HIS A 594 -10.87 25.60 -19.65
C HIS A 594 -10.25 25.22 -18.30
N TRP A 595 -9.23 25.95 -17.82
CA TRP A 595 -8.74 25.87 -16.45
C TRP A 595 -9.42 26.88 -15.51
N ARG A 596 -10.49 27.53 -15.97
CA ARG A 596 -11.29 28.38 -15.10
C ARG A 596 -12.40 27.56 -14.45
N ASN A 597 -12.67 27.84 -13.18
CA ASN A 597 -13.72 27.16 -12.42
C ASN A 597 -15.13 27.51 -12.93
N ASP A 598 -15.27 28.54 -13.76
CA ASP A 598 -16.52 28.95 -14.41
C ASP A 598 -16.72 28.34 -15.81
N TYR A 599 -15.88 27.37 -16.20
CA TYR A 599 -15.99 26.63 -17.47
C TYR A 599 -16.98 25.47 -17.36
N VAL A 600 -17.98 25.40 -18.25
CA VAL A 600 -19.04 24.36 -18.27
C VAL A 600 -18.85 23.44 -19.49
N ARG A 601 -18.89 22.11 -19.29
CA ARG A 601 -18.63 21.10 -20.34
C ARG A 601 -19.90 20.51 -20.93
N ALA A 602 -19.78 19.88 -22.10
CA ALA A 602 -20.88 19.15 -22.76
C ALA A 602 -21.22 17.80 -22.09
N GLU A 603 -20.38 17.35 -21.16
CA GLU A 603 -20.35 16.02 -20.55
C GLU A 603 -21.17 15.93 -19.26
N ASP A 604 -21.72 17.05 -18.77
CA ASP A 604 -22.53 17.15 -17.53
C ASP A 604 -23.94 16.51 -17.64
N ILE A 605 -24.09 15.52 -18.54
CA ILE A 605 -25.29 14.68 -18.73
C ILE A 605 -24.89 13.20 -18.52
N ARG A 606 -25.31 12.61 -17.39
CA ARG A 606 -24.91 11.27 -16.87
C ARG A 606 -25.33 10.06 -17.72
N LEU A 607 -24.51 8.99 -17.70
CA LEU A 607 -24.81 7.53 -17.64
C LEU A 607 -23.55 6.83 -17.04
N GLY A 608 -23.52 5.83 -16.14
CA GLY A 608 -24.35 4.63 -15.91
C GLY A 608 -23.54 3.37 -16.29
N THR A 609 -22.76 2.77 -15.38
CA THR A 609 -21.90 1.61 -15.68
C THR A 609 -22.59 0.26 -15.43
N LYS A 610 -22.47 -0.61 -16.43
CA LYS A 610 -23.05 -1.95 -16.54
C LYS A 610 -21.93 -2.95 -16.20
N ASN A 611 -22.18 -3.83 -15.23
CA ASN A 611 -21.33 -4.99 -14.97
C ASN A 611 -21.41 -5.96 -16.15
N GLU A 612 -20.27 -6.31 -16.75
CA GLU A 612 -20.16 -7.40 -17.73
C GLU A 612 -19.53 -8.62 -17.08
N GLY A 613 -20.37 -9.60 -16.76
CA GLY A 613 -19.98 -11.00 -16.63
C GLY A 613 -20.45 -11.75 -17.88
N ILE A 614 -19.59 -12.58 -18.47
CA ILE A 614 -19.83 -13.27 -19.73
C ILE A 614 -20.95 -14.32 -19.60
N ASP A 615 -21.91 -14.24 -20.52
CA ASP A 615 -23.07 -15.11 -20.71
C ASP A 615 -22.72 -16.62 -20.85
N PHE A 616 -23.32 -17.46 -20.00
CA PHE A 616 -23.56 -18.89 -20.28
C PHE A 616 -25.05 -19.19 -20.54
N TYR A 617 -25.74 -18.30 -21.27
CA TYR A 617 -27.19 -18.34 -21.48
C TYR A 617 -27.75 -19.45 -22.40
N ASN A 618 -26.99 -20.49 -22.75
CA ASN A 618 -27.42 -21.45 -23.78
C ASN A 618 -27.39 -22.94 -23.38
N MET A 619 -27.45 -23.29 -22.09
CA MET A 619 -27.72 -24.67 -21.67
C MET A 619 -28.85 -24.74 -20.64
N ASP A 620 -29.72 -25.75 -20.79
CA ASP A 620 -30.81 -26.04 -19.85
C ASP A 620 -30.21 -26.62 -18.56
N HIS A 621 -30.02 -25.76 -17.55
CA HIS A 621 -29.52 -26.16 -16.22
C HIS A 621 -30.34 -27.30 -15.59
N GLN A 622 -31.63 -27.43 -15.90
CA GLN A 622 -32.47 -28.50 -15.36
C GLN A 622 -32.08 -29.86 -15.94
N GLN A 623 -31.72 -29.91 -17.22
CA GLN A 623 -31.29 -31.15 -17.88
C GLN A 623 -29.95 -31.65 -17.35
N VAL A 624 -28.97 -30.76 -17.16
CA VAL A 624 -27.66 -31.12 -16.59
C VAL A 624 -27.79 -31.64 -15.16
N ALA A 625 -28.63 -30.98 -14.35
CA ALA A 625 -28.92 -31.43 -12.98
C ALA A 625 -29.61 -32.80 -12.96
N TYR A 626 -30.57 -33.03 -13.86
CA TYR A 626 -31.27 -34.30 -14.00
C TYR A 626 -30.33 -35.45 -14.42
N ASP A 627 -29.47 -35.21 -15.42
CA ASP A 627 -28.52 -36.21 -15.92
C ASP A 627 -27.46 -36.57 -14.87
N TYR A 628 -27.00 -35.57 -14.12
CA TYR A 628 -26.08 -35.79 -13.02
C TYR A 628 -26.73 -36.60 -11.88
N GLU A 629 -27.92 -36.22 -11.41
CA GLU A 629 -28.62 -36.95 -10.34
C GLU A 629 -28.93 -38.40 -10.76
N LYS A 630 -29.29 -38.60 -12.03
CA LYS A 630 -29.43 -39.95 -12.60
C LYS A 630 -28.12 -40.74 -12.52
N THR A 631 -27.00 -40.12 -12.91
CA THR A 631 -25.66 -40.76 -12.86
C THR A 631 -25.26 -41.13 -11.44
N VAL A 632 -25.48 -40.26 -10.46
CA VAL A 632 -25.21 -40.54 -9.03
C VAL A 632 -26.05 -41.72 -8.52
N ARG A 633 -27.33 -41.79 -8.91
CA ARG A 633 -28.24 -42.89 -8.54
C ARG A 633 -27.85 -44.24 -9.16
N GLU A 634 -27.31 -44.22 -10.37
CA GLU A 634 -26.86 -45.44 -11.09
C GLU A 634 -25.46 -45.91 -10.66
N ALA A 635 -24.62 -45.02 -10.12
CA ALA A 635 -23.31 -45.37 -9.58
C ALA A 635 -23.38 -46.28 -8.35
N LYS A 636 -22.33 -47.06 -8.08
CA LYS A 636 -22.23 -47.79 -6.80
C LYS A 636 -22.16 -46.84 -5.61
N CYS A 637 -21.38 -45.77 -5.78
CA CYS A 637 -21.26 -44.67 -4.86
C CYS A 637 -20.85 -43.42 -5.63
N GLY A 638 -21.49 -42.29 -5.34
CA GLY A 638 -21.13 -41.00 -5.90
C GLY A 638 -20.07 -40.28 -5.07
N VAL A 639 -19.89 -40.64 -3.79
CA VAL A 639 -18.95 -39.98 -2.88
C VAL A 639 -18.30 -40.97 -1.93
N TYR A 640 -16.98 -41.05 -1.97
CA TYR A 640 -16.19 -41.91 -1.10
C TYR A 640 -15.45 -41.09 -0.05
N VAL A 641 -15.26 -41.66 1.14
CA VAL A 641 -14.25 -41.19 2.11
C VAL A 641 -13.12 -42.21 2.14
N ALA A 642 -11.90 -41.76 1.83
CA ALA A 642 -10.71 -42.61 1.80
C ALA A 642 -9.50 -41.86 2.37
N THR A 643 -8.33 -42.49 2.44
CA THR A 643 -7.10 -41.80 2.89
C THR A 643 -6.79 -40.65 1.94
N SER A 644 -6.53 -39.45 2.47
CA SER A 644 -6.24 -38.24 1.67
C SER A 644 -4.95 -38.40 0.85
N THR A 645 -4.91 -37.70 -0.28
CA THR A 645 -3.70 -37.51 -1.08
C THR A 645 -2.70 -36.59 -0.40
N ILE A 646 -3.15 -35.69 0.48
CA ILE A 646 -2.25 -34.85 1.28
C ILE A 646 -1.58 -35.71 2.35
N PRO A 647 -0.22 -35.79 2.38
CA PRO A 647 0.49 -36.55 3.38
C PRO A 647 0.10 -36.14 4.81
N ASN A 648 -0.25 -37.11 5.65
CA ASN A 648 -0.64 -36.93 7.05
C ASN A 648 -1.94 -36.15 7.31
N ALA A 649 -2.71 -35.77 6.29
CA ALA A 649 -4.01 -35.10 6.47
C ALA A 649 -5.14 -36.04 6.94
N GLY A 650 -4.90 -37.35 6.96
CA GLY A 650 -5.88 -38.34 7.42
C GLY A 650 -6.79 -38.82 6.30
N LYS A 651 -8.09 -38.52 6.40
CA LYS A 651 -9.10 -38.93 5.41
C LYS A 651 -9.52 -37.73 4.57
N GLY A 652 -9.92 -37.98 3.33
CA GLY A 652 -10.46 -36.99 2.40
C GLY A 652 -11.68 -37.53 1.67
N ILE A 653 -12.44 -36.62 1.06
CA ILE A 653 -13.61 -36.95 0.24
C ILE A 653 -13.16 -37.11 -1.21
N TYR A 654 -13.63 -38.15 -1.89
CA TYR A 654 -13.37 -38.39 -3.31
C TYR A 654 -14.68 -38.52 -4.08
N MET A 655 -14.69 -37.99 -5.30
CA MET A 655 -15.85 -38.11 -6.19
C MET A 655 -15.86 -39.48 -6.87
N GLY A 656 -16.98 -40.22 -6.75
CA GLY A 656 -17.21 -41.49 -7.46
C GLY A 656 -17.82 -41.30 -8.86
N VAL A 657 -18.34 -40.10 -9.14
CA VAL A 657 -18.88 -39.68 -10.44
C VAL A 657 -18.35 -38.30 -10.78
N THR A 658 -18.28 -37.96 -12.07
CA THR A 658 -17.81 -36.64 -12.50
C THR A 658 -18.86 -35.57 -12.18
N VAL A 659 -18.45 -34.50 -11.52
CA VAL A 659 -19.29 -33.34 -11.19
C VAL A 659 -19.06 -32.26 -12.25
N PRO A 660 -20.11 -31.70 -12.87
CA PRO A 660 -19.98 -30.51 -13.74
C PRO A 660 -19.35 -29.31 -13.00
N GLY A 661 -18.76 -28.35 -13.71
CA GLY A 661 -18.28 -27.08 -13.12
C GLY A 661 -19.31 -25.94 -13.15
N LYS A 662 -18.86 -24.71 -12.84
CA LYS A 662 -19.66 -23.47 -12.80
C LYS A 662 -20.75 -23.47 -11.74
N ASP A 663 -20.31 -23.55 -10.51
CA ASP A 663 -21.15 -23.47 -9.33
C ASP A 663 -22.21 -24.57 -9.30
N PHE A 664 -21.86 -25.76 -9.80
CA PHE A 664 -22.78 -26.88 -9.84
C PHE A 664 -22.89 -27.53 -8.45
N THR A 665 -24.12 -27.76 -7.99
CA THR A 665 -24.39 -28.39 -6.69
C THR A 665 -24.07 -29.88 -6.76
N SER A 666 -22.96 -30.32 -6.18
CA SER A 666 -22.52 -31.71 -6.35
C SER A 666 -23.42 -32.71 -5.65
N ILE A 667 -23.98 -32.43 -4.47
CA ILE A 667 -24.78 -33.40 -3.71
C ILE A 667 -25.92 -32.67 -2.95
N SER A 668 -26.86 -33.45 -2.42
CA SER A 668 -27.97 -33.11 -1.51
C SER A 668 -27.70 -31.90 -0.62
N GLN A 669 -28.71 -31.07 -0.47
CA GLN A 669 -28.78 -30.03 0.55
C GLN A 669 -28.57 -30.61 1.96
N TYR A 670 -27.78 -29.92 2.77
CA TYR A 670 -27.48 -30.31 4.15
C TYR A 670 -27.87 -29.20 5.13
N PRO A 671 -28.26 -29.55 6.37
CA PRO A 671 -28.50 -28.54 7.38
C PRO A 671 -27.18 -27.93 7.85
N VAL A 672 -27.15 -26.60 7.91
CA VAL A 672 -26.12 -25.81 8.62
C VAL A 672 -26.60 -25.64 10.05
N LEU A 673 -25.75 -25.85 11.05
CA LEU A 673 -26.14 -25.74 12.45
C LEU A 673 -25.51 -24.49 13.09
N PRO A 674 -26.28 -23.43 13.36
CA PRO A 674 -25.80 -22.27 14.10
C PRO A 674 -25.39 -22.61 15.54
N VAL A 675 -24.29 -22.00 15.98
CA VAL A 675 -23.70 -22.11 17.32
C VAL A 675 -23.45 -20.71 17.85
N VAL A 676 -24.33 -20.25 18.74
CA VAL A 676 -24.36 -18.87 19.26
C VAL A 676 -23.53 -18.71 20.54
N ASP A 677 -22.70 -17.67 20.62
CA ASP A 677 -21.90 -17.29 21.80
C ASP A 677 -20.97 -18.38 22.30
N PHE A 678 -20.09 -18.83 21.40
CA PHE A 678 -19.09 -19.84 21.69
C PHE A 678 -18.14 -19.40 22.83
N PRO A 679 -18.05 -20.13 23.96
CA PRO A 679 -17.26 -19.69 25.11
C PRO A 679 -15.76 -19.68 24.78
N ALA A 680 -15.16 -18.49 24.81
CA ALA A 680 -13.73 -18.30 24.59
C ALA A 680 -12.88 -19.07 25.62
N GLY A 681 -11.88 -19.82 25.16
CA GLY A 681 -10.89 -20.49 26.01
C GLY A 681 -11.17 -21.95 26.39
N VAL A 682 -12.26 -22.56 25.92
CA VAL A 682 -12.50 -24.00 26.13
C VAL A 682 -11.89 -24.82 24.98
N ALA A 683 -10.98 -25.74 25.30
CA ALA A 683 -10.41 -26.67 24.33
C ALA A 683 -11.49 -27.66 23.86
N TRP A 684 -11.97 -27.46 22.64
CA TRP A 684 -13.01 -28.28 22.01
C TRP A 684 -12.52 -28.80 20.67
N ASP A 685 -12.58 -30.12 20.47
CA ASP A 685 -12.16 -30.76 19.21
C ASP A 685 -12.96 -30.27 18.00
N ALA A 686 -14.19 -29.75 18.19
CA ALA A 686 -14.98 -29.24 17.09
C ALA A 686 -14.72 -27.76 16.75
N ARG A 687 -13.83 -27.06 17.48
CA ARG A 687 -13.45 -25.68 17.14
C ARG A 687 -12.76 -25.59 15.78
N ASP A 688 -12.08 -26.65 15.35
CA ASP A 688 -11.48 -26.72 14.01
C ASP A 688 -12.51 -27.10 12.91
N TYR A 689 -13.77 -27.33 13.29
CA TYR A 689 -14.87 -27.75 12.40
C TYR A 689 -16.04 -26.76 12.40
N VAL A 690 -15.86 -25.57 12.97
CA VAL A 690 -16.82 -24.47 12.88
C VAL A 690 -16.36 -23.43 11.85
N TRP A 691 -17.34 -22.81 11.21
CA TRP A 691 -17.15 -21.75 10.24
C TRP A 691 -17.78 -20.46 10.76
N PHE A 692 -17.36 -19.31 10.23
CA PHE A 692 -17.98 -18.05 10.60
C PHE A 692 -19.42 -17.96 10.06
N GLY A 693 -20.37 -17.55 10.90
CA GLY A 693 -21.79 -17.46 10.54
C GLY A 693 -22.07 -16.54 9.35
N ASN A 694 -21.28 -15.48 9.17
CA ASN A 694 -21.38 -14.56 8.02
C ASN A 694 -21.10 -15.25 6.67
N THR A 695 -20.34 -16.34 6.66
CA THR A 695 -20.07 -17.11 5.43
C THR A 695 -21.32 -17.87 4.99
N TYR A 696 -22.27 -18.07 5.90
CA TYR A 696 -23.46 -18.90 5.72
C TYR A 696 -24.76 -18.14 5.98
N GLU A 697 -24.72 -16.80 6.07
CA GLU A 697 -25.88 -15.93 6.32
C GLU A 697 -26.65 -16.27 7.62
N THR A 698 -25.96 -16.80 8.64
CA THR A 698 -26.55 -17.18 9.94
C THR A 698 -26.22 -16.22 11.07
N GLU A 699 -25.49 -15.13 10.81
CA GLU A 699 -25.05 -14.16 11.82
C GLU A 699 -26.21 -13.54 12.62
N TYR A 700 -27.42 -13.57 12.06
CA TYR A 700 -28.65 -13.07 12.67
C TYR A 700 -29.23 -13.98 13.77
N GLU A 701 -28.70 -15.19 13.96
CA GLU A 701 -29.08 -16.08 15.08
C GLU A 701 -28.58 -15.56 16.44
N ALA A 702 -27.70 -14.56 16.45
CA ALA A 702 -27.29 -13.84 17.65
C ALA A 702 -27.77 -12.38 17.62
N GLY A 703 -27.97 -11.80 18.81
CA GLY A 703 -28.19 -10.35 18.93
C GLY A 703 -26.93 -9.56 18.58
N SER A 704 -27.02 -8.22 18.55
CA SER A 704 -25.93 -7.32 18.10
C SER A 704 -24.61 -7.39 18.88
N GLN A 705 -24.56 -8.13 19.99
CA GLN A 705 -23.37 -8.36 20.81
C GLN A 705 -22.92 -9.83 20.84
N GLY A 706 -23.63 -10.73 20.17
CA GLY A 706 -23.30 -12.15 20.15
C GLY A 706 -22.54 -12.57 18.90
N HIS A 707 -21.85 -13.71 18.98
CA HIS A 707 -21.08 -14.29 17.88
C HIS A 707 -21.73 -15.58 17.40
N VAL A 708 -21.89 -15.75 16.09
CA VAL A 708 -22.41 -17.00 15.51
C VAL A 708 -21.30 -17.71 14.75
N ASP A 709 -20.97 -18.90 15.22
CA ASP A 709 -20.25 -19.92 14.47
C ASP A 709 -21.27 -20.89 13.85
N VAL A 710 -20.88 -21.63 12.83
CA VAL A 710 -21.73 -22.68 12.24
C VAL A 710 -21.00 -23.99 12.06
N MET A 711 -21.70 -25.09 12.33
CA MET A 711 -21.21 -26.43 12.00
C MET A 711 -21.82 -26.86 10.67
N VAL A 712 -20.94 -27.25 9.75
CA VAL A 712 -21.31 -27.69 8.41
C VAL A 712 -20.81 -29.12 8.22
N VAL A 713 -21.74 -30.07 8.09
CA VAL A 713 -21.41 -31.50 7.92
C VAL A 713 -21.01 -31.84 6.49
N ASN A 714 -20.59 -33.09 6.26
CA ASN A 714 -20.12 -33.61 4.98
C ASN A 714 -18.91 -32.81 4.48
N HIS A 715 -18.98 -32.15 3.34
CA HIS A 715 -17.87 -31.37 2.78
C HIS A 715 -17.27 -30.40 3.79
N GLY A 716 -18.10 -29.66 4.54
CA GLY A 716 -17.63 -28.66 5.51
C GLY A 716 -16.87 -29.23 6.71
N ALA A 717 -16.89 -30.54 6.91
CA ALA A 717 -16.19 -31.22 8.01
C ALA A 717 -15.29 -32.38 7.57
N LEU A 718 -15.40 -32.86 6.33
CA LEU A 718 -14.67 -34.03 5.82
C LEU A 718 -13.73 -33.69 4.65
N ALA A 719 -13.93 -32.57 3.97
CA ALA A 719 -13.04 -32.16 2.89
C ALA A 719 -11.79 -31.48 3.46
N ASN A 720 -10.65 -31.77 2.84
CA ASN A 720 -9.39 -31.12 3.19
C ASN A 720 -9.28 -29.76 2.49
N PHE A 721 -8.30 -28.96 2.88
CA PHE A 721 -7.94 -27.74 2.18
C PHE A 721 -6.52 -27.86 1.64
N HIS A 722 -6.39 -27.72 0.33
CA HIS A 722 -5.13 -27.52 -0.34
C HIS A 722 -5.20 -26.16 -1.06
N PRO A 723 -4.40 -25.15 -0.66
CA PRO A 723 -4.48 -23.79 -1.23
C PRO A 723 -4.43 -23.73 -2.75
N GLY A 724 -3.68 -24.64 -3.39
CA GLY A 724 -3.57 -24.70 -4.85
C GLY A 724 -4.60 -25.59 -5.56
N LEU A 725 -5.46 -26.33 -4.86
CA LEU A 725 -6.36 -27.35 -5.48
C LEU A 725 -7.83 -27.22 -5.08
N VAL A 726 -8.24 -26.06 -4.54
CA VAL A 726 -9.65 -25.82 -4.20
C VAL A 726 -10.51 -26.05 -5.43
N ASN A 727 -11.45 -26.99 -5.33
CA ASN A 727 -12.35 -27.35 -6.42
C ASN A 727 -13.83 -27.21 -6.02
N PHE A 728 -14.12 -26.95 -4.74
CA PHE A 728 -15.44 -26.64 -4.21
C PHE A 728 -15.44 -25.38 -3.32
N HIS A 729 -16.51 -24.60 -3.37
CA HIS A 729 -16.73 -23.46 -2.48
C HIS A 729 -18.12 -23.50 -1.83
N PRO A 730 -18.33 -22.81 -0.69
CA PRO A 730 -19.65 -22.72 -0.07
C PRO A 730 -20.66 -22.07 -1.01
N GLY A 731 -21.84 -22.68 -1.15
CA GLY A 731 -22.99 -22.07 -1.81
C GLY A 731 -23.80 -21.18 -0.87
N LYS A 732 -24.97 -20.72 -1.34
CA LYS A 732 -25.89 -19.96 -0.50
C LYS A 732 -26.62 -20.87 0.49
N THR A 733 -26.80 -20.38 1.71
CA THR A 733 -27.69 -20.98 2.69
C THR A 733 -29.05 -20.28 2.61
N PHE A 734 -30.14 -21.01 2.78
CA PHE A 734 -31.48 -20.42 2.84
C PHE A 734 -32.11 -20.66 4.22
N PHE A 735 -32.62 -19.60 4.83
CA PHE A 735 -33.50 -19.69 5.99
C PHE A 735 -34.88 -20.18 5.54
N SER A 736 -35.23 -21.42 5.89
CA SER A 736 -36.46 -22.10 5.45
C SER A 736 -37.11 -22.86 6.62
N PRO A 737 -37.87 -22.17 7.50
CA PRO A 737 -38.52 -22.82 8.63
C PRO A 737 -39.59 -23.79 8.16
N LEU A 738 -39.43 -25.07 8.53
CA LEU A 738 -40.36 -26.16 8.13
C LEU A 738 -41.57 -26.28 9.06
N LEU A 739 -41.49 -25.71 10.27
CA LEU A 739 -42.53 -25.78 11.30
C LEU A 739 -42.88 -24.39 11.80
N ASP A 740 -44.14 -24.22 12.20
CA ASP A 740 -44.64 -22.96 12.72
C ASP A 740 -44.47 -22.93 14.24
N LEU A 741 -43.59 -22.05 14.73
CA LEU A 741 -43.30 -21.82 16.15
C LEU A 741 -44.56 -21.58 17.01
N ARG A 742 -45.66 -21.16 16.41
CA ARG A 742 -46.92 -20.91 17.12
C ARG A 742 -47.68 -22.20 17.44
N ILE A 743 -47.55 -23.26 16.65
CA ILE A 743 -48.44 -24.43 16.75
C ILE A 743 -47.70 -25.77 16.77
N ASP A 744 -46.46 -25.81 16.31
CA ASP A 744 -45.70 -27.03 16.14
C ASP A 744 -44.71 -27.20 17.31
N PRO A 745 -44.90 -28.21 18.18
CA PRO A 745 -44.00 -28.43 19.32
C PRO A 745 -42.57 -28.79 18.93
N GLY A 746 -42.31 -29.17 17.66
CA GLY A 746 -40.97 -29.41 17.13
C GLY A 746 -40.27 -28.20 16.55
N ALA A 747 -40.93 -27.04 16.47
CA ALA A 747 -40.28 -25.83 15.98
C ALA A 747 -39.12 -25.42 16.92
N GLY A 748 -37.94 -25.13 16.34
CA GLY A 748 -36.70 -24.88 17.08
C GLY A 748 -35.98 -26.14 17.60
N ALA A 749 -36.44 -27.35 17.27
CA ALA A 749 -35.76 -28.60 17.64
C ALA A 749 -34.72 -29.07 16.61
N PHE A 750 -34.72 -28.51 15.40
CA PHE A 750 -33.75 -28.73 14.33
C PHE A 750 -33.44 -27.39 13.65
N SER A 751 -32.43 -27.35 12.77
CA SER A 751 -32.03 -26.11 12.10
C SER A 751 -33.00 -25.68 11.00
N ASP A 752 -33.32 -24.39 10.98
CA ASP A 752 -34.08 -23.75 9.90
C ASP A 752 -33.21 -23.45 8.66
N TYR A 753 -31.89 -23.61 8.76
CA TYR A 753 -30.94 -23.50 7.64
C TYR A 753 -30.72 -24.87 7.00
N ALA A 754 -31.79 -25.43 6.44
CA ALA A 754 -31.81 -26.82 5.99
C ALA A 754 -31.20 -27.05 4.58
N ASP A 755 -31.00 -25.98 3.82
CA ASP A 755 -30.77 -26.05 2.36
C ASP A 755 -29.44 -25.45 1.92
N PHE A 756 -28.33 -26.05 2.36
CA PHE A 756 -26.98 -25.64 1.97
C PHE A 756 -26.23 -26.71 1.16
N SER A 757 -25.45 -26.28 0.17
CA SER A 757 -24.60 -27.16 -0.65
C SER A 757 -23.28 -26.49 -1.00
N PHE A 758 -22.23 -27.29 -1.19
CA PHE A 758 -20.99 -26.83 -1.83
C PHE A 758 -21.15 -26.87 -3.35
N LEU A 759 -20.54 -25.89 -4.01
CA LEU A 759 -20.62 -25.67 -5.44
C LEU A 759 -19.25 -25.93 -6.07
N SER A 760 -19.20 -26.69 -7.15
CA SER A 760 -17.96 -26.99 -7.87
C SER A 760 -17.52 -25.80 -8.73
N GLN A 761 -16.25 -25.40 -8.59
CA GLN A 761 -15.71 -24.28 -9.38
C GLN A 761 -15.51 -24.69 -10.84
N HIS A 762 -14.95 -25.89 -11.04
CA HIS A 762 -14.68 -26.50 -12.34
C HIS A 762 -15.16 -27.96 -12.33
N GLU A 763 -15.07 -28.64 -13.48
CA GLU A 763 -15.42 -30.06 -13.56
C GLU A 763 -14.49 -30.88 -12.67
N VAL A 764 -15.05 -31.69 -11.76
CA VAL A 764 -14.29 -32.57 -10.85
C VAL A 764 -14.51 -34.00 -11.29
N LYS A 765 -13.44 -34.68 -11.72
CA LYS A 765 -13.52 -36.03 -12.30
C LYS A 765 -13.71 -37.10 -11.23
N ALA A 766 -14.33 -38.20 -11.65
CA ALA A 766 -14.38 -39.40 -10.84
C ALA A 766 -12.95 -39.86 -10.46
N GLY A 767 -12.70 -40.04 -9.17
CA GLY A 767 -11.38 -40.37 -8.61
C GLY A 767 -10.62 -39.20 -7.98
N GLU A 768 -11.05 -37.96 -8.21
CA GLU A 768 -10.39 -36.77 -7.63
C GLU A 768 -10.84 -36.52 -6.19
N GLU A 769 -9.92 -36.01 -5.36
CA GLU A 769 -10.21 -35.57 -4.00
C GLU A 769 -10.89 -34.19 -4.03
N VAL A 770 -11.84 -33.99 -3.12
CA VAL A 770 -12.54 -32.72 -2.93
C VAL A 770 -11.77 -31.86 -1.94
N PHE A 771 -11.41 -30.66 -2.39
CA PHE A 771 -10.77 -29.63 -1.57
C PHE A 771 -11.66 -28.38 -1.49
N ILE A 772 -11.88 -27.91 -0.26
CA ILE A 772 -12.61 -26.68 0.02
C ILE A 772 -11.68 -25.66 0.69
N SER A 773 -11.98 -24.38 0.54
CA SER A 773 -11.26 -23.34 1.28
C SER A 773 -11.95 -23.03 2.59
N TYR A 774 -11.23 -23.20 3.70
CA TYR A 774 -11.57 -22.61 5.01
C TYR A 774 -10.68 -21.39 5.33
N GLY A 775 -10.05 -20.80 4.30
CA GLY A 775 -9.23 -19.60 4.38
C GLY A 775 -7.75 -19.87 4.67
N GLU A 776 -6.85 -19.23 3.91
CA GLU A 776 -5.40 -19.36 4.13
C GLU A 776 -4.95 -18.77 5.47
N SER A 777 -5.75 -17.88 6.06
CA SER A 777 -5.57 -17.37 7.42
C SER A 777 -5.59 -18.49 8.47
N TRP A 778 -6.26 -19.61 8.18
CA TRP A 778 -6.27 -20.78 9.05
C TRP A 778 -4.86 -21.37 9.21
N PHE A 779 -4.04 -21.35 8.15
CA PHE A 779 -2.64 -21.77 8.21
C PHE A 779 -1.76 -20.71 8.88
N SER A 780 -1.90 -19.42 8.54
CA SER A 780 -1.04 -18.36 9.07
C SER A 780 -1.24 -18.13 10.57
N ALA A 781 -2.44 -18.37 11.10
CA ALA A 781 -2.74 -18.25 12.53
C ALA A 781 -2.14 -19.39 13.38
N ARG A 782 -1.57 -20.44 12.77
CA ARG A 782 -1.03 -21.62 13.47
C ARG A 782 0.47 -21.73 13.24
N GLU A 783 1.25 -21.60 14.32
CA GLU A 783 2.71 -21.51 14.25
C GLU A 783 3.37 -22.68 13.50
N GLY A 784 2.86 -23.90 13.65
CA GLY A 784 3.36 -25.09 12.96
C GLY A 784 2.97 -25.20 11.48
N LEU A 785 2.04 -24.39 10.98
CA LEU A 785 1.49 -24.48 9.62
C LEU A 785 1.69 -23.20 8.79
N LYS A 786 2.15 -22.11 9.40
CA LYS A 786 2.41 -20.81 8.73
C LYS A 786 3.46 -20.86 7.60
N HIS A 787 4.20 -21.96 7.48
CA HIS A 787 5.21 -22.17 6.44
C HIS A 787 4.67 -22.87 5.20
N ASN A 788 3.41 -23.35 5.23
CA ASN A 788 2.80 -24.02 4.09
C ASN A 788 2.62 -23.06 2.90
N PRO A 789 2.85 -23.51 1.66
CA PRO A 789 2.61 -22.69 0.47
C PRO A 789 1.14 -22.34 0.29
N PHE A 790 0.90 -21.10 -0.15
CA PHE A 790 -0.42 -20.57 -0.45
C PHE A 790 -0.68 -20.63 -1.96
N SER A 791 -1.93 -20.37 -2.36
CA SER A 791 -2.37 -20.39 -3.77
C SER A 791 -1.45 -19.57 -4.69
N ALA A 792 -1.08 -18.35 -4.27
CA ALA A 792 -0.18 -17.48 -5.02
C ALA A 792 1.24 -18.06 -5.23
N ASN A 793 1.73 -18.87 -4.27
CA ASN A 793 3.05 -19.50 -4.34
C ASN A 793 3.09 -20.62 -5.38
N TYR A 794 2.03 -21.43 -5.47
CA TYR A 794 1.91 -22.45 -6.53
C TYR A 794 1.81 -21.82 -7.92
N LEU A 795 1.06 -20.73 -8.05
CA LEU A 795 0.95 -19.99 -9.32
C LEU A 795 2.31 -19.44 -9.78
N GLU A 796 3.09 -18.88 -8.85
CA GLU A 796 4.44 -18.40 -9.13
C GLU A 796 5.39 -19.54 -9.55
N ALA A 797 5.38 -20.64 -8.80
CA ALA A 797 6.18 -21.80 -9.14
C ALA A 797 5.82 -22.35 -10.53
N ASN A 798 4.53 -22.40 -10.89
CA ASN A 798 4.07 -22.80 -12.22
C ASN A 798 4.63 -21.91 -13.33
N GLN A 799 4.61 -20.59 -13.13
CA GLN A 799 5.17 -19.64 -14.09
C GLN A 799 6.67 -19.89 -14.29
N ILE A 800 7.44 -20.06 -13.21
CA ILE A 800 8.88 -20.31 -13.27
C ILE A 800 9.20 -21.64 -13.97
N ILE A 801 8.46 -22.70 -13.63
CA ILE A 801 8.62 -24.04 -14.21
C ILE A 801 8.29 -24.01 -15.71
N ALA A 802 7.18 -23.40 -16.10
CA ALA A 802 6.77 -23.28 -17.50
C ALA A 802 7.77 -22.46 -18.33
N SER A 803 8.26 -21.34 -17.77
CA SER A 803 9.26 -20.48 -18.42
C SER A 803 10.58 -21.23 -18.61
N SER A 804 11.03 -21.97 -17.60
CA SER A 804 12.25 -22.79 -17.68
C SER A 804 12.10 -23.96 -18.66
N PHE A 805 10.94 -24.62 -18.67
CA PHE A 805 10.64 -25.73 -19.58
C PHE A 805 10.65 -25.29 -21.06
N SER A 806 10.10 -24.10 -21.34
CA SER A 806 9.98 -23.57 -22.71
C SER A 806 11.33 -23.47 -23.45
N LEU A 807 12.43 -23.24 -22.72
CA LEU A 807 13.80 -23.17 -23.24
C LEU A 807 14.31 -24.50 -23.84
N SER A 808 13.68 -25.62 -23.53
CA SER A 808 14.09 -26.96 -23.97
C SER A 808 13.30 -27.51 -25.18
N ILE A 809 12.19 -26.84 -25.53
CA ILE A 809 11.23 -27.32 -26.55
C ILE A 809 11.23 -26.46 -27.82
N HIS A 810 11.75 -25.23 -27.78
CA HIS A 810 11.78 -24.34 -28.95
C HIS A 810 12.91 -24.74 -29.93
N GLN A 811 12.55 -25.23 -31.12
CA GLN A 811 13.49 -25.91 -32.05
C GLN A 811 14.69 -25.06 -32.49
N GLU A 812 14.54 -23.73 -32.54
CA GLU A 812 15.59 -22.82 -33.03
C GLU A 812 16.53 -22.29 -31.93
N ILE A 813 16.15 -22.42 -30.65
CA ILE A 813 16.85 -21.81 -29.50
C ILE A 813 17.02 -22.80 -28.33
N LYS A 814 16.82 -24.10 -28.61
CA LYS A 814 16.86 -25.16 -27.60
C LYS A 814 18.19 -25.15 -26.84
N ILE A 815 18.12 -25.15 -25.50
CA ILE A 815 19.24 -25.46 -24.62
C ILE A 815 19.12 -26.90 -24.09
N GLU A 816 20.23 -27.50 -23.66
CA GLU A 816 20.26 -28.88 -23.16
C GLU A 816 19.56 -28.99 -21.81
N ASN A 817 18.95 -30.15 -21.49
CA ASN A 817 18.23 -30.37 -20.23
C ASN A 817 19.08 -30.05 -18.99
N LYS A 818 20.37 -30.39 -19.03
CA LYS A 818 21.31 -30.08 -17.94
C LYS A 818 21.50 -28.56 -17.75
N GLN A 819 21.43 -27.78 -18.82
CA GLN A 819 21.52 -26.33 -18.77
C GLN A 819 20.23 -25.71 -18.20
N VAL A 820 19.07 -26.33 -18.44
CA VAL A 820 17.80 -25.95 -17.80
C VAL A 820 17.85 -26.24 -16.30
N GLU A 821 18.43 -27.37 -15.88
CA GLU A 821 18.61 -27.72 -14.47
C GLU A 821 19.56 -26.72 -13.75
N GLU A 822 20.69 -26.38 -14.37
CA GLU A 822 21.62 -25.34 -13.86
C GLU A 822 20.94 -23.97 -13.75
N LEU A 823 20.15 -23.57 -14.76
CA LEU A 823 19.39 -22.33 -14.77
C LEU A 823 18.32 -22.31 -13.66
N LEU A 824 17.57 -23.41 -13.48
CA LEU A 824 16.56 -23.51 -12.44
C LEU A 824 17.18 -23.40 -11.04
N GLN A 825 18.37 -23.99 -10.83
CA GLN A 825 19.07 -23.85 -9.55
C GLN A 825 19.49 -22.41 -9.27
N MET A 826 19.96 -21.68 -10.29
CA MET A 826 20.28 -20.27 -10.20
C MET A 826 19.03 -19.43 -9.86
N ILE A 827 17.90 -19.71 -10.53
CA ILE A 827 16.61 -19.06 -10.27
C ILE A 827 16.17 -19.25 -8.81
N LYS A 828 16.22 -20.48 -8.29
CA LYS A 828 15.85 -20.80 -6.91
C LYS A 828 16.69 -20.03 -5.87
N ASN A 829 17.96 -19.83 -6.16
CA ASN A 829 18.89 -19.19 -5.22
C ASN A 829 18.70 -17.67 -5.18
N ASN A 830 18.64 -17.03 -6.36
CA ASN A 830 18.86 -15.58 -6.46
C ASN A 830 17.72 -14.82 -7.18
N ALA A 831 16.73 -15.51 -7.77
CA ALA A 831 15.62 -14.88 -8.49
C ALA A 831 14.23 -15.14 -7.87
N VAL A 832 14.12 -16.09 -6.94
CA VAL A 832 12.90 -16.31 -6.14
C VAL A 832 13.15 -15.80 -4.73
N PHE A 833 12.40 -14.80 -4.28
CA PHE A 833 12.62 -14.16 -2.99
C PHE A 833 11.66 -14.66 -1.90
N ASP A 834 10.50 -15.20 -2.27
CA ASP A 834 9.52 -15.74 -1.34
C ASP A 834 9.87 -17.18 -0.90
N GLU A 835 10.02 -17.39 0.41
CA GLU A 835 10.46 -18.67 0.99
C GLU A 835 9.45 -19.82 0.78
N ARG A 836 8.16 -19.51 0.65
CA ARG A 836 7.13 -20.54 0.40
C ARG A 836 7.16 -21.01 -1.06
N THR A 837 7.44 -20.10 -1.98
CA THR A 837 7.64 -20.41 -3.40
C THR A 837 8.92 -21.24 -3.60
N LYS A 838 9.99 -20.90 -2.87
CA LYS A 838 11.19 -21.76 -2.80
C LYS A 838 10.86 -23.16 -2.30
N LEU A 839 9.99 -23.30 -1.29
CA LEU A 839 9.55 -24.60 -0.79
C LEU A 839 8.84 -25.43 -1.88
N VAL A 840 7.94 -24.83 -2.67
CA VAL A 840 7.30 -25.51 -3.81
C VAL A 840 8.36 -25.98 -4.82
N LEU A 841 9.26 -25.08 -5.22
CA LEU A 841 10.32 -25.36 -6.20
C LEU A 841 11.40 -26.32 -5.68
N SER A 842 11.54 -26.50 -4.37
CA SER A 842 12.55 -27.40 -3.78
C SER A 842 12.36 -28.86 -4.22
N SER A 843 11.12 -29.25 -4.50
CA SER A 843 10.75 -30.58 -4.99
C SER A 843 11.20 -30.88 -6.43
N VAL A 844 11.60 -29.86 -7.21
CA VAL A 844 11.90 -29.95 -8.64
C VAL A 844 13.42 -30.00 -8.87
N GLU A 845 14.04 -31.16 -8.80
CA GLU A 845 15.51 -31.31 -8.89
C GLU A 845 16.02 -31.69 -10.30
N SER A 846 15.14 -32.16 -11.17
CA SER A 846 15.50 -32.67 -12.49
C SER A 846 14.53 -32.24 -13.58
N PHE A 847 14.99 -32.26 -14.83
CA PHE A 847 14.16 -31.93 -15.98
C PHE A 847 12.95 -32.88 -16.15
N SER A 848 13.07 -34.16 -15.78
CA SER A 848 11.95 -35.12 -15.83
C SER A 848 10.79 -34.69 -14.92
N GLN A 849 11.08 -34.11 -13.76
CA GLN A 849 10.03 -33.63 -12.84
C GLN A 849 9.34 -32.37 -13.38
N ILE A 850 10.07 -31.53 -14.12
CA ILE A 850 9.48 -30.40 -14.85
C ILE A 850 8.46 -30.93 -15.88
N GLU A 851 8.82 -31.96 -16.65
CA GLU A 851 7.91 -32.60 -17.62
C GLU A 851 6.66 -33.14 -16.94
N ASP A 852 6.82 -33.86 -15.82
CA ASP A 852 5.69 -34.42 -15.06
C ASP A 852 4.74 -33.33 -14.54
N ILE A 853 5.26 -32.22 -14.00
CA ILE A 853 4.46 -31.08 -13.52
C ILE A 853 3.67 -30.43 -14.65
N ILE A 854 4.28 -30.28 -15.84
CA ILE A 854 3.60 -29.72 -17.01
C ILE A 854 2.51 -30.67 -17.52
N ILE A 855 2.77 -31.98 -17.53
CA ILE A 855 1.78 -33.00 -17.91
C ILE A 855 0.60 -33.03 -16.93
N GLN A 856 0.88 -32.85 -15.64
CA GLN A 856 -0.12 -32.85 -14.57
C GLN A 856 -0.85 -31.52 -14.40
N ASN A 857 -0.60 -30.55 -15.29
CA ASN A 857 -1.28 -29.25 -15.35
C ASN A 857 -0.97 -28.31 -14.16
N GLY A 858 0.15 -28.52 -13.46
CA GLY A 858 0.63 -27.59 -12.43
C GLY A 858 1.33 -28.25 -11.26
N SER A 859 2.10 -27.43 -10.54
CA SER A 859 2.88 -27.85 -9.37
C SER A 859 1.99 -28.22 -8.20
N ALA A 860 0.81 -27.62 -8.05
CA ALA A 860 -0.16 -28.02 -7.04
C ALA A 860 -0.72 -29.41 -7.36
N GLU A 861 -1.14 -29.63 -8.60
CA GLU A 861 -1.71 -30.88 -9.10
C GLU A 861 -0.72 -32.04 -8.94
N SER A 862 0.58 -31.76 -9.15
CA SER A 862 1.65 -32.74 -8.95
C SER A 862 1.85 -33.22 -7.51
N THR A 863 1.25 -32.53 -6.53
CA THR A 863 1.30 -32.97 -5.13
C THR A 863 0.23 -34.00 -4.78
N THR A 864 -0.71 -34.29 -5.69
CA THR A 864 -1.85 -35.18 -5.45
C THR A 864 -2.02 -36.20 -6.58
N GLU A 865 -2.57 -37.36 -6.26
CA GLU A 865 -2.84 -38.42 -7.24
C GLU A 865 -4.34 -38.67 -7.37
N THR A 866 -4.86 -38.74 -8.59
CA THR A 866 -6.22 -39.24 -8.83
C THR A 866 -6.29 -40.73 -8.49
N ARG A 867 -7.27 -41.15 -7.69
CA ARG A 867 -7.49 -42.56 -7.34
C ARG A 867 -8.39 -43.23 -8.37
N SER A 868 -8.08 -44.46 -8.77
CA SER A 868 -9.00 -45.21 -9.63
C SER A 868 -10.29 -45.56 -8.90
N LEU A 869 -11.38 -45.73 -9.64
CA LEU A 869 -12.66 -46.16 -9.06
C LEU A 869 -12.54 -47.54 -8.41
N GLU A 870 -11.77 -48.48 -8.98
CA GLU A 870 -11.55 -49.77 -8.33
C GLU A 870 -10.85 -49.61 -6.97
N TRP A 871 -9.85 -48.72 -6.89
CA TRP A 871 -9.17 -48.44 -5.64
C TRP A 871 -10.12 -47.84 -4.60
N LEU A 872 -10.99 -46.92 -5.00
CA LEU A 872 -12.01 -46.32 -4.11
C LEU A 872 -13.05 -47.33 -3.67
N GLU A 873 -13.46 -48.26 -4.53
CA GLU A 873 -14.36 -49.35 -4.16
C GLU A 873 -13.72 -50.32 -3.16
N GLU A 874 -12.41 -50.56 -3.25
CA GLU A 874 -11.68 -51.45 -2.34
C GLU A 874 -11.28 -50.78 -1.01
N ASN A 875 -10.95 -49.49 -1.03
CA ASN A 875 -10.30 -48.79 0.10
C ASN A 875 -11.14 -47.63 0.67
N GLY A 876 -12.15 -47.17 -0.07
CA GLY A 876 -13.03 -46.08 0.33
C GLY A 876 -14.30 -46.57 1.03
N ILE A 877 -14.92 -45.67 1.79
CA ILE A 877 -16.23 -45.87 2.41
C ILE A 877 -17.24 -45.02 1.66
N CYS A 878 -18.33 -45.64 1.20
CA CYS A 878 -19.40 -44.90 0.55
C CYS A 878 -20.19 -44.06 1.55
N VAL A 879 -20.36 -42.76 1.28
CA VAL A 879 -21.07 -41.82 2.19
C VAL A 879 -22.29 -41.15 1.56
N ASP A 880 -22.66 -41.51 0.33
CA ASP A 880 -23.81 -40.93 -0.39
C ASP A 880 -24.98 -41.92 -0.57
N HIS A 881 -25.04 -42.96 0.25
CA HIS A 881 -26.22 -43.83 0.36
C HIS A 881 -27.47 -43.06 0.80
N LEU A 882 -27.29 -41.92 1.48
CA LEU A 882 -28.35 -41.07 2.00
C LEU A 882 -28.38 -39.71 1.31
N TYR A 883 -29.57 -39.15 1.18
CA TYR A 883 -29.80 -37.76 0.82
C TYR A 883 -30.90 -37.17 1.73
N VAL A 884 -30.94 -35.85 1.85
CA VAL A 884 -31.84 -35.16 2.80
C VAL A 884 -33.02 -34.55 2.04
N LYS A 885 -34.24 -34.70 2.57
CA LYS A 885 -35.44 -33.96 2.16
C LYS A 885 -36.38 -33.83 3.36
N GLU A 886 -37.56 -33.24 3.19
CA GLU A 886 -38.56 -33.17 4.27
C GLU A 886 -38.92 -34.56 4.80
N SER A 887 -38.94 -34.71 6.12
CA SER A 887 -39.23 -35.99 6.80
C SER A 887 -40.68 -36.41 6.59
N THR A 888 -40.91 -37.72 6.52
CA THR A 888 -42.26 -38.29 6.57
C THR A 888 -42.86 -38.27 7.99
N ILE A 889 -42.05 -37.97 9.01
CA ILE A 889 -42.50 -37.77 10.39
C ILE A 889 -42.83 -36.29 10.59
N ARG A 890 -44.11 -36.01 10.84
CA ARG A 890 -44.54 -34.67 11.25
C ARG A 890 -43.80 -34.27 12.54
N GLN A 891 -43.35 -33.02 12.61
CA GLN A 891 -42.52 -32.44 13.68
C GLN A 891 -41.01 -32.76 13.61
N ALA A 892 -40.53 -33.57 12.66
CA ALA A 892 -39.12 -33.96 12.59
C ALA A 892 -38.27 -33.10 11.63
N GLY A 893 -38.86 -32.14 10.91
CA GLY A 893 -38.13 -31.30 9.97
C GLY A 893 -37.66 -32.07 8.75
N ARG A 894 -36.34 -32.10 8.52
CA ARG A 894 -35.71 -32.88 7.43
C ARG A 894 -35.37 -34.31 7.90
N GLY A 895 -35.38 -35.26 6.96
CA GLY A 895 -35.02 -36.66 7.19
C GLY A 895 -34.02 -37.18 6.17
N ALA A 896 -33.31 -38.24 6.54
CA ALA A 896 -32.37 -38.96 5.66
C ALA A 896 -33.09 -40.07 4.88
N PHE A 897 -32.98 -40.05 3.55
CA PHE A 897 -33.62 -40.99 2.65
C PHE A 897 -32.59 -41.80 1.88
N ALA A 898 -32.87 -43.09 1.69
CA ALA A 898 -32.02 -43.96 0.91
C ALA A 898 -32.03 -43.53 -0.57
N ARG A 899 -30.86 -43.20 -1.10
CA ARG A 899 -30.69 -42.89 -2.54
C ARG A 899 -30.80 -44.14 -3.41
N ARG A 900 -30.39 -45.28 -2.86
CA ARG A 900 -30.31 -46.57 -3.55
C ARG A 900 -30.76 -47.70 -2.62
N PHE A 901 -30.94 -48.89 -3.17
CA PHE A 901 -31.32 -50.07 -2.39
C PHE A 901 -30.20 -50.45 -1.41
N ILE A 902 -30.55 -50.66 -0.14
CA ILE A 902 -29.61 -51.05 0.91
C ILE A 902 -30.06 -52.40 1.49
N PRO A 903 -29.29 -53.48 1.27
CA PRO A 903 -29.63 -54.79 1.81
C PRO A 903 -29.53 -54.84 3.33
N LYS A 904 -30.38 -55.65 3.96
CA LYS A 904 -30.29 -55.98 5.39
C LYS A 904 -28.87 -56.36 5.80
N GLY A 905 -28.39 -55.78 6.90
CA GLY A 905 -27.08 -56.03 7.49
C GLY A 905 -25.94 -55.19 6.91
N SER A 906 -26.22 -54.42 5.84
CA SER A 906 -25.23 -53.50 5.25
C SER A 906 -25.08 -52.24 6.10
N VAL A 907 -23.87 -51.68 6.11
CA VAL A 907 -23.64 -50.34 6.67
C VAL A 907 -24.28 -49.32 5.72
N ILE A 908 -25.25 -48.57 6.22
CA ILE A 908 -25.93 -47.47 5.53
C ILE A 908 -24.98 -46.30 5.38
N ILE A 909 -24.35 -45.89 6.49
CA ILE A 909 -23.35 -44.83 6.52
C ILE A 909 -22.45 -45.06 7.75
N SER A 910 -21.16 -44.83 7.60
CA SER A 910 -20.23 -44.75 8.73
C SER A 910 -20.00 -43.28 9.05
N ALA A 911 -20.29 -42.87 10.28
CA ALA A 911 -20.24 -41.50 10.73
C ALA A 911 -19.03 -41.25 11.62
N PRO A 912 -18.03 -40.48 11.14
CA PRO A 912 -17.00 -39.94 12.04
C PRO A 912 -17.66 -39.02 13.07
N LEU A 913 -17.12 -39.02 14.28
CA LEU A 913 -17.68 -38.34 15.44
C LEU A 913 -16.71 -37.31 15.99
N LEU A 914 -17.22 -36.09 16.23
CA LEU A 914 -16.54 -35.10 17.06
C LEU A 914 -16.93 -35.33 18.52
N CYS A 915 -15.92 -35.45 19.38
CA CYS A 915 -16.12 -35.70 20.80
C CYS A 915 -16.22 -34.38 21.58
N THR A 916 -17.22 -34.26 22.45
CA THR A 916 -17.41 -33.12 23.35
C THR A 916 -17.59 -33.59 24.79
N TRP A 917 -17.05 -32.83 25.75
CA TRP A 917 -17.06 -33.20 27.16
C TRP A 917 -17.82 -32.19 28.01
N GLY A 918 -18.80 -32.68 28.78
CA GLY A 918 -19.55 -31.90 29.76
C GLY A 918 -20.83 -31.24 29.19
N ARG A 919 -21.93 -31.35 29.94
CA ARG A 919 -23.23 -30.75 29.58
C ARG A 919 -23.24 -29.22 29.51
N HIS A 920 -22.29 -28.58 30.19
CA HIS A 920 -22.15 -27.13 30.23
C HIS A 920 -21.70 -26.54 28.87
N MET A 921 -21.12 -27.35 27.98
CA MET A 921 -20.73 -26.95 26.62
C MET A 921 -21.92 -26.65 25.69
N PHE A 922 -23.13 -26.94 26.15
CA PHE A 922 -24.37 -26.68 25.44
C PHE A 922 -25.22 -25.62 26.15
N ASP A 923 -24.73 -24.99 27.21
CA ASP A 923 -25.36 -23.83 27.83
C ASP A 923 -24.99 -22.55 27.09
N MET A 924 -25.96 -21.72 26.74
CA MET A 924 -25.70 -20.39 26.19
C MET A 924 -25.37 -19.42 27.33
N ASN A 925 -24.18 -18.84 27.28
CA ASN A 925 -23.67 -17.89 28.27
C ASN A 925 -23.83 -16.45 27.76
N ALA A 926 -24.97 -15.81 28.04
CA ALA A 926 -25.05 -14.35 27.90
C ALA A 926 -25.85 -13.72 29.06
N PRO A 927 -25.31 -12.68 29.73
CA PRO A 927 -26.04 -11.89 30.72
C PRO A 927 -27.20 -11.07 30.12
N TYR A 928 -27.42 -11.17 28.80
CA TYR A 928 -28.38 -10.38 28.02
C TYR A 928 -29.45 -11.20 27.30
N LEU A 929 -29.60 -12.51 27.55
CA LEU A 929 -30.67 -13.29 26.91
C LEU A 929 -32.05 -12.78 27.36
N PRO A 930 -32.93 -12.38 26.42
CA PRO A 930 -34.33 -12.08 26.71
C PRO A 930 -35.04 -13.19 27.50
N GLU A 931 -36.03 -12.79 28.29
CA GLU A 931 -36.90 -13.73 29.00
C GLU A 931 -37.68 -14.59 27.98
N GLY A 932 -37.70 -15.90 28.17
CA GLY A 932 -38.38 -16.85 27.26
C GLY A 932 -37.49 -17.54 26.22
N ILE A 933 -36.19 -17.21 26.13
CA ILE A 933 -35.26 -17.93 25.24
C ILE A 933 -34.81 -19.26 25.85
N ASN A 934 -34.73 -20.31 25.03
CA ASN A 934 -34.15 -21.59 25.40
C ASN A 934 -32.68 -21.38 25.78
N LYS A 935 -32.22 -21.83 26.96
CA LYS A 935 -30.85 -21.59 27.43
C LYS A 935 -29.83 -22.62 26.89
N LYS A 936 -30.25 -23.53 26.01
CA LYS A 936 -29.42 -24.57 25.43
C LYS A 936 -29.21 -24.35 23.94
N HIS A 937 -28.01 -24.65 23.45
CA HIS A 937 -27.72 -24.65 22.02
C HIS A 937 -28.50 -25.74 21.28
N LEU A 938 -29.00 -25.40 20.08
CA LEU A 938 -29.64 -26.35 19.16
C LEU A 938 -28.79 -27.59 18.87
N LYS A 939 -27.46 -27.44 18.77
CA LYS A 939 -26.52 -28.54 18.50
C LYS A 939 -26.63 -29.72 19.48
N LEU A 940 -27.20 -29.52 20.67
CA LEU A 940 -27.43 -30.58 21.66
C LEU A 940 -28.35 -31.68 21.08
N ASN A 941 -29.33 -31.31 20.26
CA ASN A 941 -30.29 -32.25 19.67
C ASN A 941 -29.66 -33.17 18.62
N TYR A 942 -28.42 -32.86 18.18
CA TYR A 942 -27.66 -33.64 17.20
C TYR A 942 -26.54 -34.48 17.85
N GLN A 943 -26.49 -34.54 19.19
CA GLN A 943 -25.47 -35.31 19.92
C GLN A 943 -25.97 -36.71 20.28
N LEU A 944 -25.10 -37.71 20.10
CA LEU A 944 -25.26 -39.04 20.67
C LEU A 944 -24.56 -39.09 22.04
N ALA A 945 -25.25 -39.54 23.08
CA ALA A 945 -24.68 -39.65 24.41
C ALA A 945 -25.37 -40.74 25.25
N HIS A 946 -24.64 -41.28 26.22
CA HIS A 946 -25.21 -42.14 27.26
C HIS A 946 -25.63 -41.28 28.46
N LYS A 947 -26.80 -41.55 29.05
CA LYS A 947 -27.35 -40.75 30.17
C LYS A 947 -26.41 -40.58 31.37
N ASP A 948 -25.65 -41.63 31.68
CA ASP A 948 -24.71 -41.68 32.80
C ASP A 948 -23.30 -41.20 32.41
N SER A 949 -23.12 -40.65 31.21
CA SER A 949 -21.86 -40.17 30.68
C SER A 949 -21.85 -38.64 30.51
N SER A 950 -20.64 -38.07 30.56
CA SER A 950 -20.40 -36.66 30.21
C SER A 950 -19.85 -36.47 28.80
N VAL A 951 -19.80 -37.55 28.01
CA VAL A 951 -19.28 -37.57 26.65
C VAL A 951 -20.43 -37.47 25.66
N PHE A 952 -20.26 -36.60 24.68
CA PHE A 952 -21.19 -36.37 23.58
C PHE A 952 -20.46 -36.59 22.26
N PHE A 953 -21.13 -37.23 21.32
CA PHE A 953 -20.60 -37.54 20.01
C PHE A 953 -21.46 -36.89 18.94
N PHE A 954 -20.85 -36.01 18.14
CA PHE A 954 -21.52 -35.33 17.04
C PHE A 954 -21.14 -35.98 15.70
N PRO A 955 -22.08 -36.59 14.97
CA PRO A 955 -21.83 -37.09 13.62
C PRO A 955 -21.53 -35.94 12.66
N ILE A 956 -20.45 -36.04 11.87
CA ILE A 956 -20.06 -34.97 10.92
C ILE A 956 -20.47 -35.23 9.48
N ASN A 957 -21.43 -36.13 9.25
CA ASN A 957 -21.97 -36.42 7.93
C ASN A 957 -23.51 -36.54 7.96
N THR A 958 -24.11 -36.96 6.84
CA THR A 958 -25.57 -37.07 6.65
C THR A 958 -26.30 -37.90 7.72
N ALA A 959 -25.60 -38.67 8.56
CA ALA A 959 -26.20 -39.37 9.70
C ALA A 959 -26.95 -38.43 10.67
N ILE A 960 -26.62 -37.14 10.72
CA ILE A 960 -27.34 -36.15 11.55
C ILE A 960 -28.82 -35.95 11.17
N ALA A 961 -29.22 -36.37 9.97
CA ALA A 961 -30.60 -36.28 9.49
C ALA A 961 -31.39 -37.59 9.69
N ILE A 962 -30.81 -38.62 10.30
CA ILE A 962 -31.51 -39.88 10.59
C ILE A 962 -32.41 -39.68 11.80
N ASN A 963 -33.72 -39.66 11.58
CA ASN A 963 -34.72 -39.36 12.60
C ASN A 963 -35.05 -40.56 13.51
N HIS A 964 -35.67 -40.23 14.64
CA HIS A 964 -36.21 -41.20 15.57
C HIS A 964 -37.47 -41.89 15.04
N GLN A 965 -37.56 -43.21 15.20
CA GLN A 965 -38.82 -43.94 15.19
C GLN A 965 -38.81 -45.00 16.30
N SER A 966 -39.82 -44.98 17.17
CA SER A 966 -39.89 -45.92 18.29
C SER A 966 -40.12 -47.35 17.81
N ALA A 967 -39.35 -48.31 18.33
CA ALA A 967 -39.61 -49.74 18.11
C ALA A 967 -40.97 -50.20 18.67
N LYS A 968 -41.61 -49.39 19.53
CA LYS A 968 -42.93 -49.64 20.10
C LYS A 968 -44.07 -49.06 19.26
N SER A 969 -43.74 -48.26 18.23
CA SER A 969 -44.74 -47.62 17.39
C SER A 969 -45.58 -48.64 16.62
N LYS A 970 -46.90 -48.45 16.62
CA LYS A 970 -47.85 -49.24 15.82
C LYS A 970 -48.18 -48.60 14.46
N SER A 971 -47.58 -47.45 14.13
CA SER A 971 -47.95 -46.60 12.99
C SER A 971 -47.49 -47.10 11.61
N GLY A 972 -47.06 -48.36 11.48
CA GLY A 972 -46.58 -48.92 10.21
C GLY A 972 -45.13 -48.56 9.86
N ASN A 973 -44.58 -47.51 10.47
CA ASN A 973 -43.16 -47.14 10.38
C ASN A 973 -42.44 -47.66 11.63
N SER A 974 -41.63 -48.71 11.47
CA SER A 974 -40.69 -49.20 12.51
C SER A 974 -39.27 -48.77 12.17
N PRO A 975 -38.36 -48.60 13.16
CA PRO A 975 -36.95 -48.37 12.88
C PRO A 975 -36.40 -49.43 11.93
N ASN A 976 -35.71 -48.98 10.88
CA ASN A 976 -35.15 -49.81 9.80
C ASN A 976 -33.62 -49.81 9.80
N ALA A 977 -33.01 -49.09 10.75
CA ALA A 977 -31.58 -49.09 11.02
C ALA A 977 -31.26 -49.20 12.52
N GLU A 978 -30.02 -49.55 12.84
CA GLU A 978 -29.46 -49.53 14.20
C GLU A 978 -28.05 -48.90 14.18
N MET A 979 -27.60 -48.37 15.32
CA MET A 979 -26.24 -47.84 15.47
C MET A 979 -25.31 -48.84 16.17
N ARG A 980 -24.06 -48.94 15.74
CA ARG A 980 -23.00 -49.69 16.43
C ARG A 980 -21.65 -49.04 16.20
N TRP A 981 -20.70 -49.24 17.11
CA TRP A 981 -19.33 -48.80 16.87
C TRP A 981 -18.77 -49.40 15.58
N SER A 982 -18.04 -48.58 14.81
CA SER A 982 -17.48 -49.04 13.56
C SER A 982 -16.48 -50.18 13.78
N ILE A 983 -16.67 -51.26 13.02
CA ILE A 983 -15.79 -52.44 13.08
C ILE A 983 -14.67 -52.37 12.04
N SER A 984 -14.80 -51.50 11.04
CA SER A 984 -13.78 -51.28 10.00
C SER A 984 -12.74 -50.23 10.44
N ASP A 985 -13.10 -49.33 11.36
CA ASP A 985 -12.18 -48.34 11.90
C ASP A 985 -11.36 -48.87 13.09
N LYS A 986 -10.08 -49.17 12.83
CA LYS A 986 -9.13 -49.63 13.87
C LYS A 986 -8.88 -48.58 14.96
N LYS A 987 -9.04 -47.28 14.68
CA LYS A 987 -8.87 -46.22 15.69
C LYS A 987 -9.98 -46.26 16.73
N SER A 988 -11.22 -46.50 16.29
CA SER A 988 -12.38 -46.65 17.18
C SER A 988 -12.17 -47.75 18.22
N LEU A 989 -11.58 -48.89 17.83
CA LEU A 989 -11.24 -49.98 18.76
C LEU A 989 -10.20 -49.58 19.81
N TYR A 990 -9.22 -48.75 19.43
CA TYR A 990 -8.22 -48.22 20.35
C TYR A 990 -8.84 -47.27 21.37
N TYR A 991 -9.69 -46.34 20.93
CA TYR A 991 -10.35 -45.39 21.83
C TYR A 991 -11.38 -46.05 22.77
N GLN A 992 -12.05 -47.11 22.32
CA GLN A 992 -12.97 -47.90 23.17
C GLN A 992 -12.28 -48.57 24.37
N GLN A 993 -10.95 -48.74 24.34
CA GLN A 993 -10.18 -49.33 25.44
C GLN A 993 -9.68 -48.29 26.46
N ARG A 994 -9.90 -47.00 26.21
CA ARG A 994 -9.39 -45.89 27.03
C ARG A 994 -10.38 -45.50 28.12
N THR A 995 -9.85 -44.95 29.22
CA THR A 995 -10.70 -44.36 30.26
C THR A 995 -11.21 -42.99 29.80
N LEU A 996 -12.28 -42.50 30.43
CA LEU A 996 -12.79 -41.15 30.18
C LEU A 996 -11.72 -40.07 30.38
N GLU A 997 -10.84 -40.22 31.38
CA GLU A 997 -9.77 -39.26 31.64
C GLU A 997 -8.64 -39.33 30.60
N ASP A 998 -8.39 -40.49 30.00
CA ASP A 998 -7.44 -40.61 28.90
C ASP A 998 -8.00 -39.96 27.63
N LEU A 999 -9.29 -40.17 27.35
CA LEU A 999 -9.97 -39.55 26.21
C LEU A 999 -10.01 -38.02 26.31
N LYS A 1000 -10.12 -37.46 27.52
CA LYS A 1000 -10.04 -36.01 27.74
C LYS A 1000 -8.65 -35.42 27.49
N LYS A 1001 -7.58 -36.23 27.63
CA LYS A 1001 -6.18 -35.80 27.44
C LYS A 1001 -5.73 -35.96 25.99
N GLU A 1002 -6.27 -36.96 25.29
CA GLU A 1002 -6.00 -37.21 23.89
C GLU A 1002 -6.92 -36.32 23.04
N HIS A 1003 -6.51 -35.06 22.87
CA HIS A 1003 -7.14 -34.14 21.93
C HIS A 1003 -7.15 -34.77 20.51
N TYR A 1004 -8.23 -34.57 19.75
CA TYR A 1004 -8.36 -34.98 18.33
C TYR A 1004 -8.59 -36.47 18.03
N GLY A 1005 -9.12 -37.24 18.98
CA GLY A 1005 -9.51 -38.64 18.73
C GLY A 1005 -10.83 -38.76 17.97
N THR A 1006 -10.78 -38.92 16.65
CA THR A 1006 -11.98 -39.21 15.84
C THR A 1006 -12.38 -40.68 15.96
N MET A 1007 -13.55 -40.94 16.56
CA MET A 1007 -14.21 -42.26 16.55
C MET A 1007 -15.23 -42.34 15.41
N SER A 1008 -15.65 -43.53 15.01
CA SER A 1008 -16.64 -43.74 13.95
C SER A 1008 -17.78 -44.65 14.42
N MET A 1009 -19.01 -44.29 14.05
CA MET A 1009 -20.23 -45.05 14.33
C MET A 1009 -20.86 -45.55 13.02
N ASP A 1010 -21.11 -46.84 12.91
CA ASP A 1010 -21.82 -47.42 11.77
C ASP A 1010 -23.33 -47.42 12.03
N PHE A 1011 -24.09 -46.91 11.06
CA PHE A 1011 -25.54 -47.11 11.00
C PHE A 1011 -25.81 -48.28 10.06
N VAL A 1012 -26.50 -49.31 10.55
CA VAL A 1012 -26.64 -50.60 9.86
C VAL A 1012 -28.10 -50.89 9.59
N ALA A 1013 -28.41 -51.34 8.37
CA ALA A 1013 -29.78 -51.68 7.99
C ALA A 1013 -30.27 -52.94 8.72
N THR A 1014 -31.39 -52.87 9.42
CA THR A 1014 -31.97 -54.01 10.16
C THR A 1014 -32.89 -54.85 9.27
N ARG A 1015 -33.29 -54.30 8.13
CA ARG A 1015 -34.01 -54.94 7.03
C ARG A 1015 -33.58 -54.31 5.69
N ASP A 1016 -34.10 -54.83 4.59
CA ASP A 1016 -33.92 -54.18 3.30
C ASP A 1016 -34.59 -52.80 3.31
N ILE A 1017 -33.88 -51.79 2.82
CA ILE A 1017 -34.33 -50.40 2.67
C ILE A 1017 -34.36 -50.07 1.19
N TYR A 1018 -35.51 -49.62 0.70
CA TYR A 1018 -35.70 -49.34 -0.72
C TYR A 1018 -35.31 -47.89 -1.06
N PRO A 1019 -34.95 -47.58 -2.33
CA PRO A 1019 -34.75 -46.20 -2.75
C PRO A 1019 -35.95 -45.32 -2.39
N GLU A 1020 -35.70 -44.06 -2.01
CA GLU A 1020 -36.69 -43.07 -1.57
C GLU A 1020 -37.35 -43.37 -0.21
N GLU A 1021 -36.95 -44.45 0.48
CA GLU A 1021 -37.40 -44.77 1.82
C GLU A 1021 -36.61 -43.98 2.89
N GLU A 1022 -37.30 -43.41 3.87
CA GLU A 1022 -36.65 -42.71 4.99
C GLU A 1022 -36.00 -43.71 5.96
N VAL A 1023 -34.81 -43.35 6.44
CA VAL A 1023 -34.05 -44.15 7.40
C VAL A 1023 -34.33 -43.66 8.81
N PHE A 1024 -34.66 -44.60 9.68
CA PHE A 1024 -35.00 -44.36 11.07
C PHE A 1024 -34.23 -45.27 12.02
N ILE A 1025 -33.86 -44.71 13.17
CA ILE A 1025 -33.32 -45.47 14.30
C ILE A 1025 -34.19 -45.25 15.54
N ASP A 1026 -34.11 -46.18 16.49
CA ASP A 1026 -34.67 -45.95 17.82
C ASP A 1026 -33.65 -45.18 18.67
N TYR A 1027 -34.03 -44.01 19.20
CA TYR A 1027 -33.18 -43.18 20.06
C TYR A 1027 -33.23 -43.67 21.52
N GLY A 1028 -34.17 -44.58 21.84
CA GLY A 1028 -34.36 -45.16 23.15
C GLY A 1028 -35.46 -44.49 23.98
N ASP A 1029 -35.91 -45.24 25.00
CA ASP A 1029 -37.06 -44.90 25.86
C ASP A 1029 -36.93 -43.55 26.58
N GLU A 1030 -35.71 -43.13 26.90
CA GLU A 1030 -35.46 -41.88 27.63
C GLU A 1030 -35.72 -40.65 26.77
N TRP A 1031 -35.28 -40.68 25.51
CA TRP A 1031 -35.58 -39.62 24.54
C TRP A 1031 -37.08 -39.60 24.23
N GLU A 1032 -37.68 -40.77 23.98
CA GLU A 1032 -39.13 -40.88 23.69
C GLU A 1032 -39.97 -40.33 24.87
N HIS A 1033 -39.59 -40.62 26.12
CA HIS A 1033 -40.26 -40.06 27.28
C HIS A 1033 -40.11 -38.54 27.37
N ALA A 1034 -38.89 -38.02 27.16
CA ALA A 1034 -38.63 -36.58 27.19
C ALA A 1034 -39.41 -35.82 26.11
N TRP A 1035 -39.45 -36.36 24.88
CA TRP A 1035 -40.23 -35.80 23.78
C TRP A 1035 -41.73 -35.81 24.07
N ASN A 1036 -42.26 -36.93 24.55
CA ASN A 1036 -43.69 -37.03 24.90
C ASN A 1036 -44.09 -36.06 26.02
N GLU A 1037 -43.24 -35.90 27.04
CA GLU A 1037 -43.47 -34.89 28.09
C GLU A 1037 -43.34 -33.46 27.55
N HIS A 1038 -42.40 -33.18 26.65
CA HIS A 1038 -42.31 -31.87 25.97
C HIS A 1038 -43.58 -31.55 25.19
N VAL A 1039 -44.03 -32.46 24.31
CA VAL A 1039 -45.24 -32.28 23.50
C VAL A 1039 -46.48 -32.09 24.39
N LYS A 1040 -46.58 -32.84 25.49
CA LYS A 1040 -47.69 -32.73 26.45
C LYS A 1040 -47.72 -31.40 27.20
N ASN A 1041 -46.56 -30.84 27.49
CA ASN A 1041 -46.40 -29.59 28.24
C ASN A 1041 -46.19 -28.36 27.33
N PHE A 1042 -46.14 -28.54 26.01
CA PHE A 1042 -45.97 -27.47 25.04
C PHE A 1042 -47.17 -26.52 25.08
N VAL A 1043 -46.90 -25.25 25.38
CA VAL A 1043 -47.89 -24.18 25.36
C VAL A 1043 -47.54 -23.26 24.20
N SER A 1044 -48.48 -23.13 23.26
CA SER A 1044 -48.33 -22.19 22.14
C SER A 1044 -48.08 -20.76 22.66
N PRO A 1045 -47.09 -20.04 22.11
CA PRO A 1045 -46.88 -18.62 22.39
C PRO A 1045 -48.11 -17.75 22.05
N CYS A 1046 -49.00 -18.21 21.17
CA CYS A 1046 -50.23 -17.52 20.76
C CYS A 1046 -51.41 -18.51 20.68
N PRO A 1047 -52.27 -18.60 21.71
CA PRO A 1047 -53.40 -19.51 21.70
C PRO A 1047 -54.37 -19.19 20.55
N LEU A 1048 -54.65 -20.17 19.69
CA LEU A 1048 -55.58 -20.08 18.54
C LEU A 1048 -57.00 -19.59 18.89
N SER A 1049 -57.37 -19.55 20.19
CA SER A 1049 -58.67 -19.05 20.66
C SER A 1049 -58.89 -17.56 20.44
N SER A 1050 -57.87 -16.77 20.07
CA SER A 1050 -58.01 -15.36 19.74
C SER A 1050 -58.45 -15.09 18.28
N MET A 1051 -58.57 -16.12 17.43
CA MET A 1051 -58.84 -15.94 15.99
C MET A 1051 -60.20 -16.47 15.50
N SER A 1052 -61.12 -16.91 16.37
CA SER A 1052 -62.46 -17.35 15.94
C SER A 1052 -63.63 -16.64 16.62
N GLU A 1053 -64.46 -16.05 15.76
CA GLU A 1053 -65.87 -15.64 15.92
C GLU A 1053 -66.22 -14.19 16.33
N LYS A 1054 -67.03 -13.60 15.45
CA LYS A 1054 -67.79 -12.34 15.49
C LYS A 1054 -68.43 -12.05 16.86
N ASP A 1055 -68.25 -10.85 17.40
CA ASP A 1055 -69.29 -9.79 17.42
C ASP A 1055 -68.86 -8.53 18.21
N SER A 1056 -69.33 -7.39 17.70
CA SER A 1056 -69.56 -6.09 18.36
C SER A 1056 -68.45 -5.45 19.22
N GLY A 1057 -67.71 -4.53 18.59
CA GLY A 1057 -67.39 -3.20 19.12
C GLY A 1057 -66.89 -3.09 20.56
N GLU A 1058 -65.62 -3.34 20.78
CA GLU A 1058 -64.67 -2.50 21.52
C GLU A 1058 -63.29 -3.19 21.45
N THR A 1059 -62.24 -2.38 21.32
CA THR A 1059 -60.86 -2.76 21.06
C THR A 1059 -60.32 -3.84 22.01
N ASN A 1060 -59.84 -4.95 21.46
CA ASN A 1060 -58.83 -5.83 22.07
C ASN A 1060 -58.13 -6.67 20.98
N GLU A 1061 -57.35 -6.00 20.13
CA GLU A 1061 -56.38 -6.64 19.20
C GLU A 1061 -54.99 -6.87 19.86
N ASP A 1062 -54.86 -6.65 21.18
CA ASP A 1062 -53.55 -6.48 21.83
C ASP A 1062 -52.95 -7.72 22.53
N SER A 1063 -53.47 -8.95 22.39
CA SER A 1063 -52.94 -10.08 23.18
C SER A 1063 -51.88 -10.96 22.50
N CYS A 1064 -51.50 -10.72 21.23
CA CYS A 1064 -50.45 -11.49 20.55
C CYS A 1064 -49.34 -10.62 19.91
N LEU A 1065 -49.49 -9.29 19.90
CA LEU A 1065 -48.55 -8.37 19.26
C LEU A 1065 -47.82 -7.42 20.23
N THR A 1066 -48.05 -7.53 21.54
CA THR A 1066 -47.39 -6.66 22.53
C THR A 1066 -46.83 -7.44 23.73
N SER A 1067 -45.80 -8.24 23.52
CA SER A 1067 -44.72 -8.34 24.52
C SER A 1067 -43.46 -7.76 23.87
N LYS A 1068 -43.28 -6.46 24.11
CA LYS A 1068 -42.28 -5.55 23.55
C LYS A 1068 -40.94 -6.23 23.22
N LEU A 1069 -40.66 -6.21 21.91
CA LEU A 1069 -39.36 -6.13 21.25
C LEU A 1069 -38.32 -5.34 22.04
#